data_AF-A0A9D6TGG6-F1
#
_entry.id   AF-A0A9D6TGG6-F1
#
_cell.length_a   1.000
_cell.length_b   1.000
_cell.length_c   1.000
_cell.angle_alpha   90.00
_cell.angle_beta   90.00
_cell.angle_gamma   90.00
#
_symmetry.space_group_name_H-M   'P 1'
#
loop_
_entity.id
_entity.type
_entity.pdbx_description
1 polymer ?
#
loop_
_entity_poly.entity_id
_entity_poly.type
_entity_poly.pdbx_seq_one_letter_code
_entity_poly.pdbx_strand_id
1 'polypeptide(L)'
;MMRFLFFVFALTGAMQAASEPGRRGLDAARHHLGVAGLPEWQEFEGSTPHGRQLDVSFSAVANARENTLFIWQRNVKTTWNVLLNGRKLGVLEALAQPLVLALPIPAGLLKDGENRLSIVRPPSPMLDDIVVGEIALDPRPRAEALAEATLEVAVTDAESGAAVPCRLTLVEAAGDALAPLSVAPGQRLAVRTGVVYTGDGRARLGVRTGGYVLHATRGFEYSVASERLRLAAGETRRVALQIRREVPTPGLVACDTHIHTLTLSKHGDATLEERMLTIAGEGIELAVATEHNHHADYREPAARTGMSPHFTPVVGNEVTTKAGHFNAFPVAAGSALPDAQLTDWAGLLHNIRHVTGAQIVTLNHPRDVHQNFTPLGADNFDAATGELRRVPKFDCDAIEVVTSAALQSDVMLLYRDWFALLNHGYRVAAIAASDTHHVSQFILGQARTYAASRANDPAKIEVDEICASYRAGRLLVSMGLLAQMTVDDRHGVGDLATELGREMRVTIEVLGPSWIDADRVELFANGIKIREQSLAPNGRVEKARVTWMLPRPKHDVHLVAIATGPGVQAPYWEIARPYQAASKIFNPRVVGSTNPIWIDGDGDGRFTAARAYAAALVRRAGGNAAELKRALAGFDAAVAIQAAALTRPR
;
A
#
# COMPACT_ATOMS: atom_id res chain seq x y z
N MET A 1 33.89 -7.77 19.78
CA MET A 1 33.59 -7.22 21.12
C MET A 1 34.24 -5.84 21.21
N MET A 2 33.57 -4.80 20.73
CA MET A 2 34.08 -3.42 20.76
C MET A 2 32.89 -2.50 21.03
N ARG A 3 32.86 -1.93 22.23
CA ARG A 3 31.83 -1.02 22.73
C ARG A 3 32.11 0.38 22.18
N PHE A 4 31.18 0.93 21.41
CA PHE A 4 31.16 2.37 21.12
C PHE A 4 30.48 3.08 22.30
N LEU A 5 31.25 3.91 23.03
CA LEU A 5 30.74 4.85 24.01
C LEU A 5 30.08 6.02 23.26
N PHE A 6 28.78 6.23 23.46
CA PHE A 6 28.14 7.51 23.16
C PHE A 6 28.38 8.46 24.35
N PHE A 7 29.13 9.54 24.11
CA PHE A 7 29.18 10.68 25.03
C PHE A 7 27.89 11.48 24.90
N VAL A 8 27.07 11.46 25.95
CA VAL A 8 25.92 12.35 26.11
C VAL A 8 26.43 13.69 26.64
N PHE A 9 26.46 14.71 25.79
CA PHE A 9 26.52 16.09 26.26
C PHE A 9 25.10 16.54 26.62
N ALA A 10 24.80 16.55 27.92
CA ALA A 10 23.60 17.17 28.46
C ALA A 10 23.81 18.69 28.49
N LEU A 11 23.36 19.39 27.44
CA LEU A 11 23.07 20.82 27.51
C LEU A 11 21.58 20.97 27.85
N THR A 12 21.29 21.19 29.14
CA THR A 12 19.98 21.59 29.64
C THR A 12 19.69 23.04 29.25
N GLY A 13 19.31 23.24 27.98
CA GLY A 13 18.63 24.46 27.53
C GLY A 13 17.12 24.25 27.63
N ALA A 14 16.48 24.82 28.66
CA ALA A 14 15.03 24.87 28.74
C ALA A 14 14.48 25.72 27.58
N MET A 15 14.02 25.08 26.50
CA MET A 15 13.16 25.74 25.53
C MET A 15 11.78 25.90 26.16
N GLN A 16 11.53 27.08 26.72
CA GLN A 16 10.16 27.53 27.00
C GLN A 16 9.40 27.60 25.68
N ALA A 17 8.39 26.74 25.53
CA ALA A 17 7.38 26.89 24.51
C ALA A 17 6.71 28.26 24.72
N ALA A 18 6.99 29.21 23.83
CA ALA A 18 6.30 30.49 23.84
C ALA A 18 4.80 30.21 23.62
N SER A 19 3.96 30.61 24.56
CA SER A 19 2.50 30.56 24.40
C SER A 19 2.11 31.42 23.19
N GLU A 20 1.57 30.79 22.15
CA GLU A 20 1.06 31.50 20.96
C GLU A 20 -0.06 32.47 21.37
N PRO A 21 -0.04 33.73 20.90
CA PRO A 21 -1.04 34.72 21.29
C PRO A 21 -2.46 34.24 20.95
N GLY A 22 -3.32 34.09 21.96
CA GLY A 22 -4.73 33.73 21.80
C GLY A 22 -5.06 32.23 21.96
N ARG A 23 -4.07 31.33 21.92
CA ARG A 23 -4.30 29.89 22.14
C ARG A 23 -4.17 29.55 23.62
N ARG A 24 -5.20 28.89 24.17
CA ARG A 24 -5.20 28.41 25.56
C ARG A 24 -5.13 26.89 25.60
N GLY A 25 -4.07 26.33 26.17
CA GLY A 25 -3.99 24.91 26.49
C GLY A 25 -5.07 24.52 27.50
N LEU A 26 -5.86 23.51 27.17
CA LEU A 26 -6.86 22.92 28.07
C LEU A 26 -6.29 21.68 28.78
N ASP A 27 -5.49 20.90 28.05
CA ASP A 27 -4.79 19.73 28.57
C ASP A 27 -3.50 19.53 27.75
N ALA A 28 -2.38 19.29 28.43
CA ALA A 28 -1.08 19.05 27.81
C ALA A 28 -0.63 17.59 27.89
N ALA A 29 -1.35 16.74 28.64
CA ALA A 29 -0.99 15.35 28.84
C ALA A 29 -1.26 14.49 27.59
N ARG A 30 -0.65 13.30 27.53
CA ARG A 30 -0.94 12.26 26.55
C ARG A 30 -1.74 11.16 27.24
N HIS A 31 -2.93 10.88 26.70
CA HIS A 31 -3.88 9.88 27.20
C HIS A 31 -3.98 8.73 26.22
N HIS A 32 -3.51 7.56 26.64
CA HIS A 32 -3.84 6.30 25.98
C HIS A 32 -5.25 5.87 26.39
N LEU A 33 -6.16 5.74 25.42
CA LEU A 33 -7.54 5.27 25.61
C LEU A 33 -7.72 3.93 24.92
N GLY A 34 -8.42 3.00 25.57
CA GLY A 34 -8.53 1.63 25.11
C GLY A 34 -9.28 0.74 26.10
N VAL A 35 -9.12 -0.58 25.96
CA VAL A 35 -9.72 -1.56 26.85
C VAL A 35 -8.64 -2.23 27.68
N ALA A 36 -8.70 -2.07 29.01
CA ALA A 36 -7.71 -2.63 29.92
C ALA A 36 -7.58 -4.16 29.73
N GLY A 37 -6.34 -4.63 29.58
CA GLY A 37 -6.01 -6.04 29.35
C GLY A 37 -6.27 -6.56 27.93
N LEU A 38 -6.78 -5.73 27.02
CA LEU A 38 -7.08 -6.11 25.63
C LEU A 38 -6.42 -5.15 24.63
N PRO A 39 -5.07 -5.12 24.55
CA PRO A 39 -4.37 -4.25 23.62
C PRO A 39 -4.62 -4.68 22.18
N GLU A 40 -4.88 -3.70 21.31
CA GLU A 40 -5.06 -3.85 19.88
C GLU A 40 -3.74 -4.24 19.21
N TRP A 41 -2.64 -3.58 19.60
CA TRP A 41 -1.31 -3.76 19.02
C TRP A 41 -0.27 -4.08 20.09
N GLN A 42 0.82 -4.74 19.69
CA GLN A 42 1.92 -5.10 20.59
C GLN A 42 2.51 -3.88 21.31
N GLU A 43 2.53 -2.71 20.67
CA GLU A 43 3.03 -1.47 21.28
C GLU A 43 2.25 -1.07 22.56
N PHE A 44 1.01 -1.54 22.71
CA PHE A 44 0.15 -1.24 23.87
C PHE A 44 0.17 -2.35 24.95
N GLU A 45 0.84 -3.49 24.73
CA GLU A 45 0.86 -4.61 25.69
C GLU A 45 1.48 -4.25 27.05
N GLY A 46 2.37 -3.26 27.08
CA GLY A 46 3.00 -2.76 28.30
C GLY A 46 2.33 -1.53 28.93
N SER A 47 1.25 -1.02 28.34
CA SER A 47 0.56 0.19 28.79
C SER A 47 -0.80 -0.11 29.39
N THR A 48 -1.14 0.58 30.49
CA THR A 48 -2.49 0.57 31.05
C THR A 48 -3.27 1.76 30.46
N PRO A 49 -4.36 1.54 29.71
CA PRO A 49 -5.19 2.63 29.22
C PRO A 49 -5.71 3.49 30.37
N HIS A 50 -5.71 4.81 30.19
CA HIS A 50 -6.26 5.78 31.14
C HIS A 50 -7.78 5.62 31.29
N GLY A 51 -8.44 5.06 30.26
CA GLY A 51 -9.86 4.75 30.29
C GLY A 51 -10.40 4.40 28.91
N ARG A 52 -11.71 4.19 28.85
CA ARG A 52 -12.46 3.98 27.59
C ARG A 52 -12.97 5.29 26.96
N GLN A 53 -12.78 6.39 27.67
CA GLN A 53 -13.10 7.75 27.28
C GLN A 53 -12.14 8.71 27.98
N LEU A 54 -12.02 9.92 27.44
CA LEU A 54 -11.34 11.03 28.09
C LEU A 54 -12.35 12.12 28.40
N ASP A 55 -12.29 12.67 29.61
CA ASP A 55 -13.09 13.81 30.04
C ASP A 55 -12.17 14.90 30.59
N VAL A 56 -12.24 16.09 29.99
CA VAL A 56 -11.47 17.26 30.38
C VAL A 56 -12.42 18.37 30.81
N SER A 57 -12.41 18.71 32.10
CA SER A 57 -13.09 19.89 32.63
C SER A 57 -12.19 21.12 32.49
N PHE A 58 -12.75 22.24 32.03
CA PHE A 58 -12.03 23.49 31.91
C PHE A 58 -12.98 24.69 32.05
N SER A 59 -12.48 25.79 32.61
CA SER A 59 -13.26 27.04 32.67
C SER A 59 -13.14 27.83 31.37
N ALA A 60 -14.23 28.34 30.81
CA ALA A 60 -14.25 29.21 29.64
C ALA A 60 -15.30 30.33 29.78
N VAL A 61 -15.36 31.18 28.76
CA VAL A 61 -16.41 32.20 28.58
C VAL A 61 -17.28 31.76 27.41
N ALA A 62 -18.57 32.07 27.48
CA ALA A 62 -19.50 31.80 26.39
C ALA A 62 -19.01 32.47 25.10
N ASN A 63 -18.95 31.70 24.02
CA ASN A 63 -18.43 32.21 22.75
C ASN A 63 -19.52 32.89 21.93
N ALA A 64 -19.39 34.19 21.69
CA ALA A 64 -20.32 34.94 20.85
C ALA A 64 -20.21 34.60 19.35
N ARG A 65 -19.06 34.06 18.93
CA ARG A 65 -18.75 33.64 17.56
C ARG A 65 -18.15 32.23 17.55
N GLU A 66 -17.88 31.69 16.36
CA GLU A 66 -17.17 30.41 16.23
C GLU A 66 -15.78 30.49 16.89
N ASN A 67 -15.44 29.46 17.68
CA ASN A 67 -14.10 29.23 18.22
C ASN A 67 -13.51 27.97 17.56
N THR A 68 -12.24 27.65 17.82
CA THR A 68 -11.60 26.43 17.29
C THR A 68 -11.04 25.56 18.40
N LEU A 69 -11.31 24.26 18.33
CA LEU A 69 -10.71 23.24 19.19
C LEU A 69 -9.60 22.52 18.43
N PHE A 70 -8.41 22.48 19.01
CA PHE A 70 -7.29 21.67 18.52
C PHE A 70 -7.11 20.44 19.39
N ILE A 71 -6.96 19.27 18.77
CA ILE A 71 -6.74 17.99 19.46
C ILE A 71 -5.63 17.24 18.74
N TRP A 72 -4.52 16.98 19.42
CA TRP A 72 -3.55 16.01 18.93
C TRP A 72 -4.08 14.58 19.12
N GLN A 73 -3.94 13.73 18.10
CA GLN A 73 -4.35 12.33 18.14
C GLN A 73 -3.36 11.42 17.38
N ARG A 74 -3.36 10.12 17.67
CA ARG A 74 -2.63 9.05 16.97
C ARG A 74 -3.37 7.71 17.11
N ASN A 75 -3.17 6.83 16.14
CA ASN A 75 -3.66 5.45 16.14
C ASN A 75 -5.18 5.32 16.22
N VAL A 76 -5.92 6.22 15.58
CA VAL A 76 -7.40 6.17 15.59
C VAL A 76 -7.87 5.28 14.44
N LYS A 77 -8.53 4.16 14.75
CA LYS A 77 -9.05 3.23 13.73
C LYS A 77 -10.56 3.24 13.61
N THR A 78 -11.26 3.43 14.73
CA THR A 78 -12.73 3.44 14.78
C THR A 78 -13.25 4.83 15.09
N THR A 79 -14.56 5.00 15.06
CA THR A 79 -15.18 6.28 15.37
C THR A 79 -14.98 6.63 16.85
N TRP A 80 -14.43 7.81 17.12
CA TRP A 80 -14.42 8.44 18.44
C TRP A 80 -15.09 9.80 18.36
N ASN A 81 -16.21 9.97 19.05
CA ASN A 81 -16.95 11.23 19.07
C ASN A 81 -16.24 12.23 19.99
N VAL A 82 -16.13 13.48 19.52
CA VAL A 82 -15.73 14.62 20.34
C VAL A 82 -16.99 15.37 20.74
N LEU A 83 -17.27 15.44 22.03
CA LEU A 83 -18.44 16.11 22.61
C LEU A 83 -18.00 17.32 23.44
N LEU A 84 -18.68 18.46 23.28
CA LEU A 84 -18.52 19.61 24.15
C LEU A 84 -19.84 19.88 24.87
N ASN A 85 -19.82 19.88 26.20
CA ASN A 85 -21.01 20.05 27.04
C ASN A 85 -22.15 19.07 26.68
N GLY A 86 -21.79 17.84 26.31
CA GLY A 86 -22.71 16.78 25.91
C GLY A 86 -23.21 16.86 24.46
N ARG A 87 -22.86 17.90 23.70
CA ARG A 87 -23.22 18.01 22.27
C ARG A 87 -22.07 17.55 21.38
N LYS A 88 -22.37 16.78 20.34
CA LYS A 88 -21.35 16.31 19.38
C LYS A 88 -20.80 17.47 18.56
N LEU A 89 -19.49 17.66 18.67
CA LEU A 89 -18.70 18.64 17.92
C LEU A 89 -18.17 18.04 16.61
N GLY A 90 -17.73 16.79 16.67
CA GLY A 90 -17.12 16.10 15.54
C GLY A 90 -16.70 14.67 15.90
N VAL A 91 -15.79 14.12 15.12
CA VAL A 91 -15.12 12.84 15.38
C VAL A 91 -13.62 13.04 15.25
N LEU A 92 -12.84 12.23 15.95
CA LEU A 92 -11.41 12.08 15.66
C LEU A 92 -11.24 11.52 14.23
N GLU A 93 -10.17 11.92 13.55
CA GLU A 93 -9.86 11.44 12.19
C GLU A 93 -9.38 9.98 12.25
N ALA A 94 -9.93 9.09 11.43
CA ALA A 94 -9.51 7.69 11.39
C ALA A 94 -8.16 7.54 10.67
N LEU A 95 -7.07 7.84 11.38
CA LEU A 95 -5.71 7.77 10.87
C LEU A 95 -4.74 7.29 11.96
N ALA A 96 -3.82 6.41 11.54
CA ALA A 96 -2.79 5.90 12.43
C ALA A 96 -1.72 6.94 12.76
N GLN A 97 -1.37 7.80 11.79
CA GLN A 97 -0.38 8.86 11.92
C GLN A 97 -0.74 9.84 13.03
N PRO A 98 0.27 10.37 13.74
CA PRO A 98 0.04 11.51 14.60
C PRO A 98 -0.44 12.70 13.76
N LEU A 99 -1.47 13.40 14.24
CA LEU A 99 -1.98 14.61 13.61
C LEU A 99 -2.54 15.56 14.66
N VAL A 100 -2.66 16.83 14.31
CA VAL A 100 -3.44 17.81 15.07
C VAL A 100 -4.75 18.10 14.34
N LEU A 101 -5.85 17.64 14.91
CA LEU A 101 -7.21 17.88 14.42
C LEU A 101 -7.64 19.30 14.81
N ALA A 102 -8.33 19.99 13.89
CA ALA A 102 -8.94 21.30 14.15
C ALA A 102 -10.45 21.27 13.90
N LEU A 103 -11.25 21.33 14.97
CA LEU A 103 -12.73 21.31 14.93
C LEU A 103 -13.32 22.70 15.22
N PRO A 104 -14.33 23.15 14.44
CA PRO A 104 -15.05 24.38 14.74
C PRO A 104 -15.98 24.18 15.95
N ILE A 105 -16.01 25.16 16.85
CA ILE A 105 -16.95 25.27 17.97
C ILE A 105 -18.01 26.33 17.62
N PRO A 106 -19.27 25.94 17.35
CA PRO A 106 -20.34 26.89 17.05
C PRO A 106 -20.53 27.92 18.16
N ALA A 107 -21.00 29.11 17.78
CA ALA A 107 -21.38 30.17 18.73
C ALA A 107 -22.38 29.65 19.79
N GLY A 108 -22.18 30.06 21.04
CA GLY A 108 -23.03 29.71 22.18
C GLY A 108 -22.87 28.28 22.70
N LEU A 109 -21.92 27.49 22.18
CA LEU A 109 -21.68 26.13 22.67
C LEU A 109 -20.80 26.09 23.92
N LEU A 110 -19.82 27.01 24.04
CA LEU A 110 -19.12 27.26 25.28
C LEU A 110 -20.03 28.02 26.24
N LYS A 111 -19.86 27.75 27.53
CA LYS A 111 -20.59 28.38 28.63
C LYS A 111 -19.63 29.21 29.48
N ASP A 112 -20.19 30.19 30.18
CA ASP A 112 -19.46 30.86 31.26
C ASP A 112 -19.20 29.87 32.41
N GLY A 113 -17.97 29.85 32.90
CA GLY A 113 -17.56 28.93 33.96
C GLY A 113 -17.16 27.56 33.42
N GLU A 114 -17.55 26.50 34.12
CA GLU A 114 -17.09 25.14 33.81
C GLU A 114 -17.71 24.59 32.52
N ASN A 115 -16.85 24.02 31.67
CA ASN A 115 -17.18 23.29 30.46
C ASN A 115 -16.54 21.91 30.52
N ARG A 116 -17.12 20.95 29.79
CA ARG A 116 -16.62 19.58 29.72
C ARG A 116 -16.43 19.15 28.27
N LEU A 117 -15.20 18.80 27.91
CA LEU A 117 -14.87 18.11 26.67
C LEU A 117 -14.81 16.61 26.94
N SER A 118 -15.47 15.82 26.10
CA SER A 118 -15.46 14.37 26.20
C SER A 118 -15.07 13.74 24.87
N ILE A 119 -14.10 12.83 24.87
CA ILE A 119 -13.75 11.99 23.73
C ILE A 119 -14.23 10.58 24.05
N VAL A 120 -15.27 10.15 23.36
CA VAL A 120 -16.01 8.93 23.69
C VAL A 120 -16.12 8.01 22.48
N ARG A 121 -15.88 6.73 22.71
CA ARG A 121 -16.06 5.70 21.70
C ARG A 121 -17.51 5.18 21.73
N PRO A 122 -18.27 5.24 20.63
CA PRO A 122 -19.53 4.50 20.51
C PRO A 122 -19.31 2.99 20.68
N PRO A 123 -20.35 2.21 21.03
CA PRO A 123 -20.27 0.76 21.01
C PRO A 123 -19.78 0.26 19.66
N SER A 124 -18.73 -0.57 19.66
CA SER A 124 -18.14 -1.16 18.47
C SER A 124 -17.65 -2.57 18.80
N PRO A 125 -17.82 -3.56 17.90
CA PRO A 125 -17.26 -4.88 18.07
C PRO A 125 -15.74 -4.91 17.86
N MET A 126 -15.16 -3.87 17.26
CA MET A 126 -13.72 -3.79 17.00
C MET A 126 -12.96 -3.34 18.25
N LEU A 127 -11.70 -3.77 18.41
CA LEU A 127 -10.78 -3.14 19.35
C LEU A 127 -10.15 -1.90 18.72
N ASP A 128 -9.75 -0.95 19.56
CA ASP A 128 -9.10 0.29 19.15
C ASP A 128 -8.37 0.88 20.38
N ASP A 129 -7.06 1.08 20.25
CA ASP A 129 -6.22 1.75 21.25
C ASP A 129 -5.72 3.07 20.66
N ILE A 130 -6.21 4.19 21.17
CA ILE A 130 -5.84 5.51 20.63
C ILE A 130 -4.97 6.28 21.61
N VAL A 131 -4.19 7.23 21.09
CA VAL A 131 -3.53 8.23 21.92
C VAL A 131 -4.10 9.59 21.59
N VAL A 132 -4.74 10.22 22.56
CA VAL A 132 -5.07 11.65 22.54
C VAL A 132 -3.94 12.38 23.25
N GLY A 133 -3.54 13.58 22.86
CA GLY A 133 -2.79 14.41 23.80
C GLY A 133 -3.20 15.84 23.77
N GLU A 134 -2.26 16.77 23.51
CA GLU A 134 -2.51 18.18 23.71
C GLU A 134 -3.85 18.65 23.11
N ILE A 135 -4.68 19.25 23.96
CA ILE A 135 -5.95 19.86 23.62
C ILE A 135 -5.83 21.36 23.90
N ALA A 136 -6.22 22.17 22.93
CA ALA A 136 -6.17 23.62 23.06
C ALA A 136 -7.37 24.30 22.41
N LEU A 137 -7.71 25.46 22.96
CA LEU A 137 -8.80 26.31 22.49
C LEU A 137 -8.24 27.59 21.87
N ASP A 138 -8.83 28.00 20.75
CA ASP A 138 -8.60 29.28 20.10
C ASP A 138 -9.93 30.06 20.01
N PRO A 139 -9.98 31.35 20.41
CA PRO A 139 -11.20 32.16 20.40
C PRO A 139 -11.59 32.66 18.99
N ARG A 140 -10.90 32.22 17.94
CA ARG A 140 -11.18 32.59 16.55
C ARG A 140 -11.86 31.43 15.79
N PRO A 141 -12.65 31.76 14.76
CA PRO A 141 -13.17 30.79 13.80
C PRO A 141 -12.06 29.94 13.18
N ARG A 142 -12.37 28.71 12.79
CA ARG A 142 -11.39 27.75 12.25
C ARG A 142 -10.66 28.30 11.04
N ALA A 143 -11.36 29.03 10.18
CA ALA A 143 -10.76 29.66 9.00
C ALA A 143 -9.72 30.74 9.38
N GLU A 144 -9.97 31.54 10.43
CA GLU A 144 -9.02 32.54 10.93
C GLU A 144 -7.85 31.88 11.66
N ALA A 145 -8.14 30.88 12.50
CA ALA A 145 -7.14 30.17 13.30
C ALA A 145 -6.15 29.38 12.42
N LEU A 146 -6.58 28.88 11.26
CA LEU A 146 -5.74 28.18 10.30
C LEU A 146 -5.21 29.09 9.17
N ALA A 147 -5.29 30.40 9.30
CA ALA A 147 -4.82 31.34 8.28
C ALA A 147 -3.94 32.45 8.88
N GLU A 148 -3.16 32.12 9.92
CA GLU A 148 -2.23 33.06 10.53
C GLU A 148 -1.04 33.35 9.63
N ALA A 149 -0.60 32.36 8.86
CA ALA A 149 0.42 32.47 7.83
C ALA A 149 -0.03 31.77 6.55
N THR A 150 0.57 32.14 5.42
CA THR A 150 0.33 31.54 4.11
C THR A 150 1.60 30.89 3.58
N LEU A 151 1.49 29.65 3.10
CA LEU A 151 2.48 28.99 2.26
C LEU A 151 2.05 29.05 0.79
N GLU A 152 2.91 29.58 -0.07
CA GLU A 152 2.78 29.51 -1.53
C GLU A 152 3.81 28.50 -2.05
N VAL A 153 3.36 27.28 -2.34
CA VAL A 153 4.20 26.15 -2.73
C VAL A 153 4.21 26.00 -4.25
N ALA A 154 5.39 25.78 -4.81
CA ALA A 154 5.58 25.34 -6.19
C ALA A 154 6.56 24.15 -6.22
N VAL A 155 6.15 23.06 -6.85
CA VAL A 155 6.97 21.85 -7.05
C VAL A 155 7.22 21.67 -8.54
N THR A 156 8.48 21.47 -8.88
CA THR A 156 8.92 21.24 -10.26
C THR A 156 9.75 19.97 -10.36
N ASP A 157 9.75 19.36 -11.54
CA ASP A 157 10.70 18.32 -11.87
C ASP A 157 12.09 18.94 -12.08
N ALA A 158 13.11 18.36 -11.43
CA ALA A 158 14.45 18.96 -11.38
C ALA A 158 15.20 18.90 -12.71
N GLU A 159 14.81 17.98 -13.60
CA GLU A 159 15.45 17.79 -14.92
C GLU A 159 14.82 18.71 -15.97
N SER A 160 13.50 18.70 -16.08
CA SER A 160 12.75 19.47 -17.08
C SER A 160 12.42 20.90 -16.64
N GLY A 161 12.41 21.19 -15.34
CA GLY A 161 11.92 22.44 -14.77
C GLY A 161 10.40 22.61 -14.86
N ALA A 162 9.68 21.62 -15.38
CA ALA A 162 8.23 21.67 -15.53
C ALA A 162 7.53 21.49 -14.17
N ALA A 163 6.35 22.10 -14.04
CA ALA A 163 5.42 21.78 -12.96
C ALA A 163 5.06 20.29 -12.99
N VAL A 164 4.96 19.66 -11.82
CA VAL A 164 4.71 18.23 -11.71
C VAL A 164 3.60 17.95 -10.70
N PRO A 165 2.61 17.07 -11.00
CA PRO A 165 1.68 16.61 -9.99
C PRO A 165 2.44 15.94 -8.84
N CYS A 166 2.04 16.19 -7.61
CA CYS A 166 2.77 15.69 -6.46
C CYS A 166 1.90 15.62 -5.21
N ARG A 167 2.36 14.84 -4.24
CA ARG A 167 1.90 14.85 -2.86
C ARG A 167 2.76 15.78 -2.02
N LEU A 168 2.12 16.72 -1.35
CA LEU A 168 2.67 17.53 -0.27
C LEU A 168 2.30 16.92 1.07
N THR A 169 3.26 16.83 1.98
CA THR A 169 3.02 16.42 3.38
C THR A 169 3.61 17.47 4.31
N LEU A 170 2.76 18.11 5.10
CA LEU A 170 3.11 19.16 6.06
C LEU A 170 2.97 18.61 7.48
N VAL A 171 4.07 18.57 8.22
CA VAL A 171 4.10 18.16 9.63
C VAL A 171 4.58 19.29 10.53
N GLU A 172 4.09 19.32 11.76
CA GLU A 172 4.63 20.17 12.81
C GLU A 172 6.06 19.72 13.13
N ALA A 173 7.02 20.66 13.14
CA ALA A 173 8.44 20.35 13.39
C ALA A 173 8.69 19.80 14.81
N ALA A 174 7.72 19.97 15.71
CA ALA A 174 7.72 19.38 17.04
C ALA A 174 6.87 18.09 17.01
N GLY A 175 7.50 16.94 16.75
CA GLY A 175 6.87 15.63 16.89
C GLY A 175 6.20 15.04 15.65
N ASP A 176 6.50 15.58 14.46
CA ASP A 176 6.13 15.03 13.14
C ASP A 176 4.63 14.74 12.94
N ALA A 177 3.77 15.43 13.70
CA ALA A 177 2.32 15.31 13.56
C ALA A 177 1.85 16.06 12.31
N LEU A 178 0.96 15.45 11.51
CA LEU A 178 0.33 16.11 10.38
C LEU A 178 -0.37 17.40 10.84
N ALA A 179 -0.03 18.51 10.17
CA ALA A 179 -0.48 19.84 10.56
C ALA A 179 -1.85 20.16 9.94
N PRO A 180 -2.82 20.70 10.72
CA PRO A 180 -4.08 21.16 10.17
C PRO A 180 -3.81 22.38 9.29
N LEU A 181 -4.49 22.42 8.16
CA LEU A 181 -4.31 23.46 7.16
C LEU A 181 -5.66 23.89 6.58
N SER A 182 -5.66 25.08 5.99
CA SER A 182 -6.75 25.58 5.18
C SER A 182 -6.28 25.77 3.74
N VAL A 183 -7.19 25.68 2.78
CA VAL A 183 -6.92 25.95 1.37
C VAL A 183 -7.79 27.09 0.89
N ALA A 184 -7.21 27.99 0.09
CA ALA A 184 -7.99 29.05 -0.53
C ALA A 184 -9.02 28.44 -1.52
N PRO A 185 -10.24 29.02 -1.62
CA PRO A 185 -11.25 28.57 -2.58
C PRO A 185 -10.72 28.59 -4.03
N GLY A 186 -11.25 27.69 -4.86
CA GLY A 186 -10.95 27.63 -6.29
C GLY A 186 -9.69 26.84 -6.68
N GLN A 187 -8.91 26.37 -5.72
CA GLN A 187 -7.81 25.45 -5.98
C GLN A 187 -8.34 24.02 -6.20
N ARG A 188 -7.78 23.32 -7.19
CA ARG A 188 -8.10 21.92 -7.49
C ARG A 188 -7.12 21.01 -6.77
N LEU A 189 -7.43 20.69 -5.52
CA LEU A 189 -6.57 19.93 -4.61
C LEU A 189 -7.37 18.79 -3.96
N ALA A 190 -6.71 17.68 -3.66
CA ALA A 190 -7.21 16.71 -2.68
C ALA A 190 -6.57 17.02 -1.33
N VAL A 191 -7.37 17.22 -0.28
CA VAL A 191 -6.88 17.82 0.98
C VAL A 191 -7.36 17.03 2.19
N ARG A 192 -6.42 16.58 3.01
CA ARG A 192 -6.66 16.07 4.37
C ARG A 192 -5.72 16.79 5.34
N THR A 193 -5.87 16.55 6.63
CA THR A 193 -4.96 17.12 7.63
C THR A 193 -3.51 16.76 7.26
N GLY A 194 -2.67 17.79 7.08
CA GLY A 194 -1.27 17.70 6.68
C GLY A 194 -0.97 17.12 5.30
N VAL A 195 -1.95 16.70 4.50
CA VAL A 195 -1.70 16.06 3.19
C VAL A 195 -2.46 16.77 2.09
N VAL A 196 -1.74 17.14 1.01
CA VAL A 196 -2.32 17.82 -0.15
C VAL A 196 -1.80 17.19 -1.44
N TYR A 197 -2.68 16.77 -2.33
CA TYR A 197 -2.29 16.44 -3.70
C TYR A 197 -2.57 17.59 -4.65
N THR A 198 -1.60 17.88 -5.50
CA THR A 198 -1.65 18.92 -6.53
C THR A 198 -1.56 18.29 -7.91
N GLY A 199 -2.29 18.84 -8.89
CA GLY A 199 -2.20 18.43 -10.29
C GLY A 199 -1.08 19.13 -11.07
N ASP A 200 -0.64 20.29 -10.58
CA ASP A 200 0.28 21.20 -11.28
C ASP A 200 1.45 21.65 -10.39
N GLY A 201 1.70 20.92 -9.30
CA GLY A 201 2.76 21.23 -8.34
C GLY A 201 2.50 22.48 -7.50
N ARG A 202 1.32 23.11 -7.59
CA ARG A 202 1.04 24.38 -6.90
C ARG A 202 0.01 24.23 -5.80
N ALA A 203 0.27 24.89 -4.68
CA ALA A 203 -0.71 25.01 -3.60
C ALA A 203 -0.50 26.31 -2.82
N ARG A 204 -1.62 26.94 -2.42
CA ARG A 204 -1.66 28.06 -1.48
C ARG A 204 -2.38 27.61 -0.22
N LEU A 205 -1.62 27.42 0.86
CA LEU A 205 -2.08 26.84 2.11
C LEU A 205 -2.09 27.90 3.21
N GLY A 206 -3.19 28.02 3.93
CA GLY A 206 -3.22 28.72 5.20
C GLY A 206 -2.80 27.76 6.32
N VAL A 207 -1.95 28.24 7.21
CA VAL A 207 -1.45 27.48 8.36
C VAL A 207 -1.37 28.37 9.59
N ARG A 208 -1.13 27.75 10.75
CA ARG A 208 -0.81 28.49 11.97
C ARG A 208 0.61 29.04 11.91
N THR A 209 0.90 29.98 12.79
CA THR A 209 2.28 30.30 13.15
C THR A 209 2.96 29.09 13.78
N GLY A 210 4.27 28.99 13.64
CA GLY A 210 5.02 27.87 14.22
C GLY A 210 6.08 27.28 13.31
N GLY A 211 6.65 26.15 13.74
CA GLY A 211 7.66 25.41 13.00
C GLY A 211 7.08 24.22 12.27
N TYR A 212 7.48 24.03 11.00
CA TYR A 212 6.98 22.95 10.15
C TYR A 212 8.12 22.27 9.38
N VAL A 213 7.84 21.07 8.87
CA VAL A 213 8.59 20.47 7.76
C VAL A 213 7.58 20.19 6.63
N LEU A 214 7.87 20.72 5.44
CA LEU A 214 7.11 20.46 4.24
C LEU A 214 7.87 19.49 3.35
N HIS A 215 7.22 18.38 3.00
CA HIS A 215 7.74 17.38 2.07
C HIS A 215 6.98 17.43 0.74
N ALA A 216 7.68 17.21 -0.37
CA ALA A 216 7.09 16.95 -1.69
C ALA A 216 7.58 15.61 -2.25
N THR A 217 6.65 14.81 -2.77
CA THR A 217 6.89 13.44 -3.28
C THR A 217 6.00 13.13 -4.49
N ARG A 218 6.38 12.13 -5.28
CA ARG A 218 5.58 11.63 -6.42
C ARG A 218 5.73 10.11 -6.57
N GLY A 219 5.22 9.35 -5.60
CA GLY A 219 5.45 7.91 -5.54
C GLY A 219 6.92 7.52 -5.32
N PHE A 220 7.20 6.22 -5.25
CA PHE A 220 8.54 5.72 -4.92
C PHE A 220 9.56 5.91 -6.03
N GLU A 221 9.15 6.19 -7.27
CA GLU A 221 10.10 6.42 -8.36
C GLU A 221 10.85 7.73 -8.24
N TYR A 222 10.38 8.67 -7.41
CA TYR A 222 10.91 10.02 -7.30
C TYR A 222 11.64 10.25 -5.97
N SER A 223 12.56 11.21 -5.98
CA SER A 223 13.19 11.76 -4.78
C SER A 223 12.17 12.46 -3.87
N VAL A 224 12.48 12.57 -2.58
CA VAL A 224 11.73 13.43 -1.65
C VAL A 224 12.45 14.77 -1.50
N ALA A 225 11.73 15.88 -1.73
CA ALA A 225 12.21 17.22 -1.37
C ALA A 225 11.63 17.64 -0.02
N SER A 226 12.44 18.24 0.86
CA SER A 226 12.00 18.67 2.20
C SER A 226 12.52 20.06 2.55
N GLU A 227 11.67 20.94 3.06
CA GLU A 227 12.06 22.24 3.61
C GLU A 227 11.55 22.39 5.04
N ARG A 228 12.45 22.76 5.97
CA ARG A 228 12.08 23.14 7.33
C ARG A 228 11.71 24.62 7.36
N LEU A 229 10.54 24.93 7.89
CA LEU A 229 9.94 26.26 7.88
C LEU A 229 9.72 26.75 9.31
N ARG A 230 9.78 28.07 9.49
CA ARG A 230 9.28 28.75 10.69
C ARG A 230 8.50 29.96 10.24
N LEU A 231 7.20 29.99 10.56
CA LEU A 231 6.26 30.97 10.03
C LEU A 231 5.79 31.93 11.12
N ALA A 232 5.83 33.22 10.82
CA ALA A 232 5.31 34.29 11.66
C ALA A 232 3.89 34.71 11.25
N ALA A 233 3.19 35.39 12.16
CA ALA A 233 1.83 35.87 11.88
C ALA A 233 1.83 36.92 10.76
N GLY A 234 0.89 36.80 9.82
CA GLY A 234 0.78 37.64 8.63
C GLY A 234 1.78 37.31 7.53
N GLU A 235 2.70 36.36 7.73
CA GLU A 235 3.71 36.01 6.74
C GLU A 235 3.09 35.29 5.54
N THR A 236 3.51 35.65 4.33
CA THR A 236 3.34 34.81 3.14
C THR A 236 4.71 34.30 2.71
N ARG A 237 4.94 33.00 2.88
CA ARG A 237 6.20 32.33 2.58
C ARG A 237 6.07 31.58 1.26
N ARG A 238 6.92 31.92 0.29
CA ARG A 238 7.06 31.18 -0.96
C ARG A 238 8.06 30.03 -0.78
N VAL A 239 7.68 28.85 -1.21
CA VAL A 239 8.46 27.62 -1.10
C VAL A 239 8.56 26.97 -2.48
N ALA A 240 9.77 26.85 -3.01
CA ALA A 240 10.04 26.21 -4.28
C ALA A 240 10.81 24.91 -4.04
N LEU A 241 10.19 23.78 -4.38
CA LEU A 241 10.76 22.45 -4.22
C LEU A 241 11.02 21.82 -5.59
N GLN A 242 12.06 21.01 -5.67
CA GLN A 242 12.40 20.24 -6.86
C GLN A 242 12.49 18.76 -6.50
N ILE A 243 11.73 17.93 -7.21
CA ILE A 243 11.83 16.47 -7.14
C ILE A 243 12.32 15.96 -8.49
N ARG A 244 12.97 14.80 -8.52
CA ARG A 244 13.41 14.14 -9.76
C ARG A 244 13.02 12.69 -9.74
N ARG A 245 12.83 12.09 -10.91
CA ARG A 245 12.77 10.63 -11.02
C ARG A 245 14.14 10.05 -10.70
N GLU A 246 14.20 9.12 -9.74
CA GLU A 246 15.41 8.44 -9.32
C GLU A 246 15.44 6.99 -9.77
N VAL A 247 14.30 6.29 -9.74
CA VAL A 247 14.21 4.89 -10.16
C VAL A 247 13.85 4.83 -11.64
N PRO A 248 14.77 4.41 -12.53
CA PRO A 248 14.45 4.23 -13.94
C PRO A 248 13.60 2.98 -14.16
N THR A 249 12.55 3.08 -14.96
CA THR A 249 11.67 1.96 -15.32
C THR A 249 11.52 1.80 -16.85
N PRO A 250 12.63 1.76 -17.62
CA PRO A 250 12.54 1.67 -19.07
C PRO A 250 11.81 0.40 -19.52
N GLY A 251 10.88 0.53 -20.46
CA GLY A 251 10.10 -0.59 -20.98
C GLY A 251 9.11 -1.19 -19.98
N LEU A 252 8.81 -0.46 -18.89
CA LEU A 252 7.86 -0.85 -17.86
C LEU A 252 6.83 0.27 -17.66
N VAL A 253 5.58 -0.11 -17.46
CA VAL A 253 4.47 0.78 -17.10
C VAL A 253 4.07 0.54 -15.65
N ALA A 254 3.99 1.60 -14.85
CA ALA A 254 3.49 1.56 -13.48
C ALA A 254 1.95 1.42 -13.47
N CYS A 255 1.46 0.25 -13.08
CA CYS A 255 0.05 -0.11 -13.01
C CYS A 255 -0.44 -0.19 -11.56
N ASP A 256 -1.59 0.42 -11.28
CA ASP A 256 -2.38 0.08 -10.10
C ASP A 256 -3.75 -0.43 -10.57
N THR A 257 -4.00 -1.71 -10.30
CA THR A 257 -5.16 -2.43 -10.80
C THR A 257 -6.27 -2.59 -9.78
N HIS A 258 -6.18 -1.91 -8.63
CA HIS A 258 -7.16 -2.01 -7.55
C HIS A 258 -7.37 -0.64 -6.89
N ILE A 259 -8.29 0.14 -7.45
CA ILE A 259 -8.52 1.55 -7.09
C ILE A 259 -10.01 1.80 -6.85
N HIS A 260 -10.31 2.50 -5.75
CA HIS A 260 -11.68 2.84 -5.34
C HIS A 260 -11.87 4.33 -5.05
N THR A 261 -13.13 4.75 -5.10
CA THR A 261 -13.57 6.09 -4.72
C THR A 261 -14.74 6.05 -3.75
N LEU A 262 -14.79 7.01 -2.83
CA LEU A 262 -15.96 7.26 -1.99
C LEU A 262 -17.20 7.55 -2.86
N THR A 263 -17.00 8.25 -3.98
CA THR A 263 -18.09 8.64 -4.88
C THR A 263 -18.88 7.44 -5.40
N LEU A 264 -18.20 6.34 -5.78
CA LEU A 264 -18.83 5.21 -6.43
C LEU A 264 -18.95 4.00 -5.50
N SER A 265 -17.89 3.63 -4.78
CA SER A 265 -17.88 2.51 -3.82
C SER A 265 -18.52 2.82 -2.46
N LYS A 266 -18.81 4.09 -2.17
CA LYS A 266 -19.55 4.58 -0.97
C LYS A 266 -18.83 4.42 0.37
N HIS A 267 -17.55 4.07 0.36
CA HIS A 267 -16.70 4.09 1.55
C HIS A 267 -15.27 4.52 1.19
N GLY A 268 -14.47 4.81 2.22
CA GLY A 268 -13.24 5.59 2.07
C GLY A 268 -13.49 7.09 2.18
N ASP A 269 -12.56 7.89 1.67
CA ASP A 269 -12.68 9.35 1.71
C ASP A 269 -12.40 10.06 0.38
N ALA A 270 -11.79 9.39 -0.62
CA ALA A 270 -11.38 10.05 -1.85
C ALA A 270 -12.57 10.22 -2.81
N THR A 271 -12.89 11.45 -3.20
CA THR A 271 -13.85 11.68 -4.30
C THR A 271 -13.25 11.25 -5.64
N LEU A 272 -14.10 11.13 -6.66
CA LEU A 272 -13.68 10.82 -8.03
C LEU A 272 -12.66 11.84 -8.58
N GLU A 273 -12.88 13.13 -8.36
CA GLU A 273 -11.96 14.20 -8.77
C GLU A 273 -10.64 14.16 -7.99
N GLU A 274 -10.72 13.98 -6.66
CA GLU A 274 -9.53 13.85 -5.82
C GLU A 274 -8.68 12.66 -6.25
N ARG A 275 -9.32 11.55 -6.62
CA ARG A 275 -8.64 10.33 -7.06
C ARG A 275 -7.76 10.57 -8.28
N MET A 276 -8.20 11.39 -9.24
CA MET A 276 -7.39 11.73 -10.43
C MET A 276 -6.10 12.44 -10.05
N LEU A 277 -6.16 13.34 -9.07
CA LEU A 277 -4.98 14.03 -8.53
C LEU A 277 -4.05 13.05 -7.80
N THR A 278 -4.59 12.08 -7.07
CA THR A 278 -3.75 11.05 -6.42
C THR A 278 -3.11 10.08 -7.39
N ILE A 279 -3.80 9.66 -8.47
CA ILE A 279 -3.23 8.82 -9.54
C ILE A 279 -2.04 9.53 -10.17
N ALA A 280 -2.26 10.77 -10.62
CA ALA A 280 -1.20 11.57 -11.21
C ALA A 280 -0.10 11.87 -10.18
N GLY A 281 -0.45 12.20 -8.95
CA GLY A 281 0.48 12.59 -7.88
C GLY A 281 1.34 11.45 -7.35
N GLU A 282 0.92 10.19 -7.46
CA GLU A 282 1.72 9.01 -7.09
C GLU A 282 2.44 8.37 -8.29
N GLY A 283 2.33 8.98 -9.47
CA GLY A 283 3.03 8.55 -10.68
C GLY A 283 2.55 7.19 -11.21
N ILE A 284 1.25 6.88 -11.08
CA ILE A 284 0.67 5.70 -11.73
C ILE A 284 0.37 6.04 -13.19
N GLU A 285 0.82 5.20 -14.10
CA GLU A 285 0.74 5.40 -15.55
C GLU A 285 -0.44 4.67 -16.17
N LEU A 286 -0.84 3.51 -15.61
CA LEU A 286 -2.08 2.81 -15.96
C LEU A 286 -2.92 2.57 -14.70
N ALA A 287 -4.11 3.18 -14.67
CA ALA A 287 -5.01 3.13 -13.52
C ALA A 287 -6.29 2.38 -13.88
N VAL A 288 -6.55 1.25 -13.23
CA VAL A 288 -7.78 0.49 -13.44
C VAL A 288 -8.82 0.91 -12.39
N ALA A 289 -9.97 1.40 -12.86
CA ALA A 289 -11.09 1.78 -12.00
C ALA A 289 -11.88 0.54 -11.60
N THR A 290 -11.70 0.04 -10.39
CA THR A 290 -12.26 -1.25 -9.93
C THR A 290 -13.24 -1.06 -8.80
N GLU A 291 -14.20 -0.15 -8.96
CA GLU A 291 -15.23 0.08 -7.95
C GLU A 291 -16.04 -1.21 -7.69
N HIS A 292 -16.51 -1.38 -6.44
CA HIS A 292 -17.25 -2.59 -6.06
C HIS A 292 -18.51 -2.79 -6.91
N ASN A 293 -18.51 -3.88 -7.69
CA ASN A 293 -19.61 -4.31 -8.56
C ASN A 293 -20.12 -3.20 -9.49
N HIS A 294 -19.24 -2.29 -9.93
CA HIS A 294 -19.59 -1.14 -10.76
C HIS A 294 -18.51 -0.87 -11.83
N HIS A 295 -18.95 -0.64 -13.07
CA HIS A 295 -18.05 -0.23 -14.16
C HIS A 295 -17.86 1.28 -14.13
N ALA A 296 -16.66 1.73 -13.77
CA ALA A 296 -16.32 3.14 -13.69
C ALA A 296 -15.33 3.54 -14.81
N ASP A 297 -15.54 4.72 -15.39
CA ASP A 297 -14.65 5.27 -16.42
C ASP A 297 -14.04 6.59 -15.94
N TYR A 298 -12.73 6.57 -15.73
CA TYR A 298 -11.97 7.71 -15.24
C TYR A 298 -11.53 8.69 -16.34
N ARG A 299 -11.82 8.45 -17.62
CA ARG A 299 -11.44 9.36 -18.72
C ARG A 299 -12.03 10.76 -18.57
N GLU A 300 -13.33 10.84 -18.31
CA GLU A 300 -14.01 12.12 -18.19
C GLU A 300 -13.61 12.89 -16.90
N PRO A 301 -13.52 12.24 -15.72
CA PRO A 301 -12.94 12.88 -14.53
C PRO A 301 -11.49 13.34 -14.71
N ALA A 302 -10.65 12.55 -15.39
CA ALA A 302 -9.28 12.92 -15.70
C ALA A 302 -9.23 14.17 -16.60
N ALA A 303 -10.11 14.26 -17.59
CA ALA A 303 -10.21 15.44 -18.45
C ALA A 303 -10.68 16.68 -17.67
N ARG A 304 -11.72 16.55 -16.83
CA ARG A 304 -12.21 17.66 -15.98
C ARG A 304 -11.15 18.21 -15.05
N THR A 305 -10.33 17.33 -14.47
CA THR A 305 -9.26 17.68 -13.52
C THR A 305 -7.97 18.10 -14.22
N GLY A 306 -7.85 17.90 -15.53
CA GLY A 306 -6.66 18.20 -16.32
C GLY A 306 -5.56 17.14 -16.22
N MET A 307 -5.87 15.96 -15.67
CA MET A 307 -4.90 14.90 -15.39
C MET A 307 -4.72 13.87 -16.51
N SER A 308 -5.51 13.96 -17.59
CA SER A 308 -5.39 13.07 -18.75
C SER A 308 -3.97 12.89 -19.32
N PRO A 309 -3.07 13.90 -19.32
CA PRO A 309 -1.70 13.72 -19.80
C PRO A 309 -0.81 12.79 -18.95
N HIS A 310 -1.24 12.41 -17.74
CA HIS A 310 -0.37 11.73 -16.77
C HIS A 310 -0.59 10.22 -16.67
N PHE A 311 -1.70 9.68 -17.20
CA PHE A 311 -2.02 8.27 -17.11
C PHE A 311 -3.10 7.83 -18.10
N THR A 312 -3.17 6.53 -18.36
CA THR A 312 -4.20 5.87 -19.14
C THR A 312 -5.21 5.21 -18.19
N PRO A 313 -6.44 5.74 -18.11
CA PRO A 313 -7.52 5.10 -17.34
C PRO A 313 -8.04 3.85 -18.05
N VAL A 314 -8.30 2.80 -17.29
CA VAL A 314 -8.90 1.55 -17.75
C VAL A 314 -10.17 1.30 -16.96
N VAL A 315 -11.28 1.03 -17.66
CA VAL A 315 -12.52 0.61 -17.03
C VAL A 315 -12.33 -0.81 -16.49
N GLY A 316 -12.59 -1.00 -15.21
CA GLY A 316 -12.59 -2.30 -14.55
C GLY A 316 -13.84 -2.52 -13.72
N ASN A 317 -13.80 -3.58 -12.91
CA ASN A 317 -14.80 -3.91 -11.90
C ASN A 317 -14.11 -4.71 -10.80
N GLU A 318 -14.32 -4.37 -9.52
CA GLU A 318 -14.11 -5.35 -8.46
C GLU A 318 -15.39 -6.14 -8.23
N VAL A 319 -15.40 -7.39 -8.69
CA VAL A 319 -16.52 -8.31 -8.49
C VAL A 319 -16.45 -8.84 -7.07
N THR A 320 -17.12 -8.14 -6.18
CA THR A 320 -17.15 -8.40 -4.74
C THR A 320 -18.21 -9.44 -4.40
N THR A 321 -17.78 -10.64 -4.01
CA THR A 321 -18.66 -11.77 -3.69
C THR A 321 -18.43 -12.30 -2.28
N LYS A 322 -19.29 -13.22 -1.83
CA LYS A 322 -19.10 -13.96 -0.57
C LYS A 322 -17.99 -15.02 -0.65
N ALA A 323 -17.47 -15.29 -1.85
CA ALA A 323 -16.47 -16.32 -2.10
C ALA A 323 -15.11 -15.72 -2.50
N GLY A 324 -14.87 -14.45 -2.19
CA GLY A 324 -13.67 -13.72 -2.61
C GLY A 324 -14.02 -12.54 -3.52
N HIS A 325 -13.05 -11.66 -3.72
CA HIS A 325 -13.18 -10.55 -4.65
C HIS A 325 -12.22 -10.73 -5.82
N PHE A 326 -12.66 -10.25 -6.99
CA PHE A 326 -11.92 -10.41 -8.22
C PHE A 326 -11.96 -9.12 -9.05
N ASN A 327 -10.80 -8.58 -9.42
CA ASN A 327 -10.78 -7.50 -10.41
C ASN A 327 -10.85 -8.05 -11.81
N ALA A 328 -11.62 -7.38 -12.67
CA ALA A 328 -11.76 -7.71 -14.08
C ALA A 328 -11.49 -6.49 -14.95
N PHE A 329 -10.59 -6.60 -15.93
CA PHE A 329 -10.25 -5.51 -16.86
C PHE A 329 -9.61 -5.99 -18.18
N PRO A 330 -9.58 -5.14 -19.23
CA PRO A 330 -10.45 -3.99 -19.41
C PRO A 330 -11.91 -4.44 -19.57
N VAL A 331 -12.85 -3.59 -19.19
CA VAL A 331 -14.28 -3.80 -19.41
C VAL A 331 -14.77 -2.81 -20.45
N ALA A 332 -15.53 -3.29 -21.44
CA ALA A 332 -16.11 -2.40 -22.44
C ALA A 332 -17.20 -1.50 -21.83
N ALA A 333 -17.29 -0.27 -22.33
CA ALA A 333 -18.33 0.66 -21.89
C ALA A 333 -19.72 0.08 -22.19
N GLY A 334 -20.60 0.08 -21.19
CA GLY A 334 -21.96 -0.45 -21.30
C GLY A 334 -22.08 -1.98 -21.15
N SER A 335 -20.99 -2.70 -20.87
CA SER A 335 -21.06 -4.13 -20.52
C SER A 335 -21.95 -4.38 -19.31
N ALA A 336 -22.64 -5.53 -19.30
CA ALA A 336 -23.46 -5.96 -18.17
C ALA A 336 -22.59 -6.27 -16.94
N LEU A 337 -23.15 -6.06 -15.75
CA LEU A 337 -22.46 -6.38 -14.50
C LEU A 337 -22.41 -7.89 -14.27
N PRO A 338 -21.28 -8.43 -13.77
CA PRO A 338 -21.21 -9.79 -13.26
C PRO A 338 -22.21 -10.08 -12.14
N ASP A 339 -22.66 -11.33 -12.05
CA ASP A 339 -23.52 -11.80 -10.97
C ASP A 339 -22.68 -12.05 -9.71
N ALA A 340 -22.64 -11.04 -8.84
CA ALA A 340 -21.92 -11.06 -7.57
C ALA A 340 -22.53 -12.02 -6.52
N GLN A 341 -23.65 -12.68 -6.80
CA GLN A 341 -24.23 -13.70 -5.91
C GLN A 341 -23.64 -15.10 -6.13
N LEU A 342 -22.91 -15.32 -7.23
CA LEU A 342 -22.27 -16.59 -7.51
C LEU A 342 -21.13 -16.86 -6.51
N THR A 343 -21.14 -18.03 -5.88
CA THR A 343 -20.11 -18.48 -4.94
C THR A 343 -19.29 -19.66 -5.44
N ASP A 344 -19.76 -20.34 -6.49
CA ASP A 344 -18.94 -21.30 -7.23
C ASP A 344 -17.96 -20.57 -8.13
N TRP A 345 -16.67 -20.76 -7.91
CA TRP A 345 -15.62 -20.03 -8.63
C TRP A 345 -15.61 -20.34 -10.13
N ALA A 346 -15.91 -21.58 -10.54
CA ALA A 346 -15.91 -21.92 -11.96
C ALA A 346 -17.02 -21.15 -12.70
N GLY A 347 -18.23 -21.14 -12.16
CA GLY A 347 -19.36 -20.36 -12.67
C GLY A 347 -19.13 -18.86 -12.58
N LEU A 348 -18.59 -18.37 -11.46
CA LEU A 348 -18.30 -16.95 -11.24
C LEU A 348 -17.27 -16.42 -12.25
N LEU A 349 -16.10 -17.07 -12.37
CA LEU A 349 -15.05 -16.62 -13.29
C LEU A 349 -15.51 -16.70 -14.76
N HIS A 350 -16.28 -17.73 -15.12
CA HIS A 350 -16.91 -17.81 -16.43
C HIS A 350 -17.88 -16.65 -16.66
N ASN A 351 -18.75 -16.36 -15.68
CA ASN A 351 -19.70 -15.26 -15.76
C ASN A 351 -18.98 -13.92 -15.94
N ILE A 352 -17.96 -13.63 -15.12
CA ILE A 352 -17.15 -12.41 -15.21
C ILE A 352 -16.64 -12.21 -16.63
N ARG A 353 -15.94 -13.19 -17.20
CA ARG A 353 -15.39 -13.07 -18.57
C ARG A 353 -16.48 -12.93 -19.61
N HIS A 354 -17.55 -13.72 -19.51
CA HIS A 354 -18.62 -13.75 -20.51
C HIS A 354 -19.38 -12.42 -20.59
N VAL A 355 -19.72 -11.81 -19.44
CA VAL A 355 -20.54 -10.60 -19.41
C VAL A 355 -19.75 -9.30 -19.60
N THR A 356 -18.47 -9.29 -19.19
CA THR A 356 -17.63 -8.08 -19.27
C THR A 356 -16.75 -8.03 -20.51
N GLY A 357 -16.38 -9.19 -21.06
CA GLY A 357 -15.31 -9.31 -22.06
C GLY A 357 -13.90 -9.13 -21.47
N ALA A 358 -13.75 -9.11 -20.15
CA ALA A 358 -12.47 -8.86 -19.48
C ALA A 358 -11.40 -9.86 -19.91
N GLN A 359 -10.25 -9.32 -20.27
CA GLN A 359 -9.09 -10.10 -20.66
C GLN A 359 -8.32 -10.63 -19.45
N ILE A 360 -8.27 -9.82 -18.39
CA ILE A 360 -7.57 -10.10 -17.14
C ILE A 360 -8.58 -10.22 -16.01
N VAL A 361 -8.49 -11.32 -15.26
CA VAL A 361 -9.18 -11.52 -13.99
C VAL A 361 -8.14 -11.79 -12.90
N THR A 362 -8.19 -11.04 -11.80
CA THR A 362 -7.25 -11.17 -10.68
C THR A 362 -7.98 -11.61 -9.42
N LEU A 363 -7.36 -12.44 -8.59
CA LEU A 363 -7.84 -12.71 -7.23
C LEU A 363 -7.24 -11.67 -6.27
N ASN A 364 -8.10 -10.90 -5.61
CA ASN A 364 -7.70 -9.82 -4.73
C ASN A 364 -7.47 -10.32 -3.29
N HIS A 365 -6.56 -9.67 -2.56
CA HIS A 365 -6.25 -9.87 -1.12
C HIS A 365 -6.60 -11.29 -0.61
N PRO A 366 -5.92 -12.36 -1.10
CA PRO A 366 -6.45 -13.74 -1.05
C PRO A 366 -6.57 -14.37 0.35
N ARG A 367 -6.03 -13.71 1.37
CA ARG A 367 -6.04 -14.15 2.78
C ARG A 367 -7.03 -13.36 3.64
N ASP A 368 -7.76 -12.41 3.06
CA ASP A 368 -8.80 -11.67 3.76
C ASP A 368 -10.07 -12.50 3.94
N VAL A 369 -10.88 -12.11 4.93
CA VAL A 369 -12.15 -12.76 5.22
C VAL A 369 -13.28 -12.04 4.50
N HIS A 370 -13.98 -12.77 3.63
CA HIS A 370 -15.17 -12.32 2.92
C HIS A 370 -16.38 -13.11 3.43
N GLN A 371 -17.12 -12.55 4.39
CA GLN A 371 -18.30 -13.22 4.99
C GLN A 371 -18.03 -14.68 5.44
N ASN A 372 -17.04 -14.87 6.31
CA ASN A 372 -16.57 -16.18 6.81
C ASN A 372 -15.91 -17.09 5.75
N PHE A 373 -15.57 -16.56 4.58
CA PHE A 373 -14.80 -17.26 3.56
C PHE A 373 -13.45 -16.59 3.35
N THR A 374 -12.36 -17.36 3.44
CA THR A 374 -11.01 -16.89 3.08
C THR A 374 -10.53 -17.66 1.86
N PRO A 375 -10.30 -17.01 0.70
CA PRO A 375 -9.97 -17.67 -0.57
C PRO A 375 -8.83 -18.68 -0.44
N LEU A 376 -7.71 -18.26 0.14
CA LEU A 376 -6.55 -19.11 0.42
C LEU A 376 -6.45 -19.52 1.89
N GLY A 377 -7.58 -19.56 2.60
CA GLY A 377 -7.68 -20.10 3.96
C GLY A 377 -7.56 -21.62 3.98
N ALA A 378 -7.19 -22.20 5.14
CA ALA A 378 -6.92 -23.64 5.27
C ALA A 378 -8.09 -24.55 4.84
N ASP A 379 -9.32 -24.07 5.01
CA ASP A 379 -10.55 -24.78 4.61
C ASP A 379 -10.74 -24.86 3.09
N ASN A 380 -10.14 -23.93 2.34
CA ASN A 380 -10.34 -23.77 0.90
C ASN A 380 -9.07 -24.07 0.08
N PHE A 381 -7.90 -24.00 0.71
CA PHE A 381 -6.61 -24.08 0.04
C PHE A 381 -5.58 -24.89 0.86
N ASP A 382 -4.88 -25.81 0.20
CA ASP A 382 -3.75 -26.51 0.76
C ASP A 382 -2.44 -25.77 0.42
N ALA A 383 -1.94 -24.99 1.37
CA ALA A 383 -0.75 -24.15 1.16
C ALA A 383 0.55 -24.92 0.87
N ALA A 384 0.61 -26.23 1.13
CA ALA A 384 1.78 -27.03 0.77
C ALA A 384 1.73 -27.49 -0.69
N THR A 385 0.54 -27.84 -1.17
CA THR A 385 0.35 -28.48 -2.49
C THR A 385 -0.26 -27.56 -3.54
N GLY A 386 -0.75 -26.39 -3.16
CA GLY A 386 -1.47 -25.48 -4.04
C GLY A 386 -2.85 -25.97 -4.45
N GLU A 387 -3.36 -27.04 -3.83
CA GLU A 387 -4.69 -27.58 -4.14
C GLU A 387 -5.79 -26.65 -3.65
N LEU A 388 -6.66 -26.23 -4.56
CA LEU A 388 -7.90 -25.53 -4.23
C LEU A 388 -9.00 -26.57 -3.99
N ARG A 389 -9.42 -26.75 -2.74
CA ARG A 389 -10.24 -27.90 -2.27
C ARG A 389 -11.66 -27.93 -2.84
N ARG A 390 -12.18 -26.80 -3.30
CA ARG A 390 -13.58 -26.63 -3.76
C ARG A 390 -13.69 -25.90 -5.10
N VAL A 391 -12.58 -25.78 -5.82
CA VAL A 391 -12.50 -25.03 -7.07
C VAL A 391 -12.01 -25.97 -8.17
N PRO A 392 -12.92 -26.54 -8.97
CA PRO A 392 -12.53 -27.51 -10.00
C PRO A 392 -11.73 -26.86 -11.15
N LYS A 393 -11.91 -25.54 -11.35
CA LYS A 393 -11.17 -24.75 -12.33
C LYS A 393 -10.83 -23.38 -11.74
N PHE A 394 -9.55 -23.04 -11.75
CA PHE A 394 -9.04 -21.71 -11.39
C PHE A 394 -8.65 -20.98 -12.68
N ASP A 395 -9.40 -19.94 -13.02
CA ASP A 395 -9.32 -19.21 -14.31
C ASP A 395 -8.96 -17.72 -14.10
N CYS A 396 -8.11 -17.45 -13.11
CA CYS A 396 -7.53 -16.14 -12.86
C CYS A 396 -6.17 -16.02 -13.56
N ASP A 397 -5.88 -14.85 -14.12
CA ASP A 397 -4.61 -14.52 -14.76
C ASP A 397 -3.54 -14.08 -13.76
N ALA A 398 -3.96 -13.46 -12.64
CA ALA A 398 -3.06 -13.02 -11.59
C ALA A 398 -3.66 -13.15 -10.17
N ILE A 399 -2.80 -13.08 -9.16
CA ILE A 399 -3.19 -12.93 -7.75
C ILE A 399 -2.41 -11.79 -7.11
N GLU A 400 -3.06 -11.05 -6.23
CA GLU A 400 -2.38 -10.07 -5.39
C GLU A 400 -1.52 -10.77 -4.35
N VAL A 401 -0.20 -10.57 -4.44
CA VAL A 401 0.76 -11.04 -3.42
C VAL A 401 1.19 -9.93 -2.48
N VAL A 402 0.98 -8.67 -2.88
CA VAL A 402 1.17 -7.48 -2.04
C VAL A 402 0.03 -6.49 -2.32
N THR A 403 -0.80 -6.25 -1.31
CA THR A 403 -1.87 -5.23 -1.36
C THR A 403 -1.62 -4.24 -0.23
N SER A 404 -1.33 -2.97 -0.53
CA SER A 404 -0.86 -2.04 0.51
C SER A 404 -1.89 -1.75 1.61
N ALA A 405 -3.20 -1.83 1.31
CA ALA A 405 -4.26 -1.72 2.31
C ALA A 405 -4.53 -3.02 3.10
N ALA A 406 -4.09 -4.17 2.57
CA ALA A 406 -4.39 -5.52 3.08
C ALA A 406 -3.12 -6.36 3.34
N LEU A 407 -2.06 -5.70 3.80
CA LEU A 407 -0.78 -6.35 4.10
C LEU A 407 -0.92 -7.48 5.12
N GLN A 408 -0.17 -8.55 4.88
CA GLN A 408 -0.04 -9.67 5.79
C GLN A 408 1.16 -9.45 6.73
N SER A 409 1.05 -9.90 7.98
CA SER A 409 2.14 -9.76 8.98
C SER A 409 3.41 -10.51 8.59
N ASP A 410 3.25 -11.65 7.89
CA ASP A 410 4.36 -12.33 7.22
C ASP A 410 4.36 -11.94 5.74
N VAL A 411 5.34 -11.13 5.35
CA VAL A 411 5.53 -10.66 3.96
C VAL A 411 5.65 -11.80 2.95
N MET A 412 6.07 -12.99 3.39
CA MET A 412 6.24 -14.16 2.52
C MET A 412 4.99 -15.04 2.41
N LEU A 413 3.93 -14.80 3.20
CA LEU A 413 2.75 -15.67 3.23
C LEU A 413 2.14 -15.88 1.84
N LEU A 414 1.77 -14.79 1.16
CA LEU A 414 1.15 -14.86 -0.16
C LEU A 414 2.12 -15.31 -1.26
N TYR A 415 3.43 -15.04 -1.12
CA TYR A 415 4.43 -15.62 -2.03
C TYR A 415 4.49 -17.15 -1.91
N ARG A 416 4.44 -17.70 -0.70
CA ARG A 416 4.41 -19.16 -0.51
C ARG A 416 3.14 -19.78 -1.08
N ASP A 417 2.00 -19.14 -0.88
CA ASP A 417 0.73 -19.57 -1.47
C ASP A 417 0.80 -19.55 -3.01
N TRP A 418 1.34 -18.48 -3.57
CA TRP A 418 1.57 -18.34 -5.01
C TRP A 418 2.50 -19.43 -5.56
N PHE A 419 3.64 -19.67 -4.92
CA PHE A 419 4.55 -20.74 -5.31
C PHE A 419 3.88 -22.11 -5.27
N ALA A 420 3.03 -22.37 -4.28
CA ALA A 420 2.26 -23.60 -4.19
C ALA A 420 1.29 -23.74 -5.37
N LEU A 421 0.59 -22.68 -5.78
CA LEU A 421 -0.25 -22.67 -6.98
C LEU A 421 0.56 -22.98 -8.26
N LEU A 422 1.73 -22.36 -8.43
CA LEU A 422 2.62 -22.63 -9.57
C LEU A 422 3.10 -24.09 -9.59
N ASN A 423 3.49 -24.61 -8.42
CA ASN A 423 3.93 -26.00 -8.25
C ASN A 423 2.80 -27.00 -8.51
N HIS A 424 1.55 -26.63 -8.19
CA HIS A 424 0.35 -27.40 -8.52
C HIS A 424 0.10 -27.47 -10.02
N GLY A 425 0.60 -26.48 -10.79
CA GLY A 425 0.49 -26.42 -12.24
C GLY A 425 -0.38 -25.27 -12.76
N TYR A 426 -0.87 -24.39 -11.89
CA TYR A 426 -1.53 -23.17 -12.33
C TYR A 426 -0.52 -22.21 -12.97
N ARG A 427 -0.96 -21.47 -14.00
CA ARG A 427 -0.20 -20.39 -14.62
C ARG A 427 -0.88 -19.08 -14.25
N VAL A 428 -0.45 -18.52 -13.13
CA VAL A 428 -1.03 -17.31 -12.55
C VAL A 428 0.10 -16.37 -12.15
N ALA A 429 0.02 -15.10 -12.55
CA ALA A 429 1.03 -14.11 -12.24
C ALA A 429 0.89 -13.59 -10.80
N ALA A 430 1.99 -13.18 -10.20
CA ALA A 430 2.00 -12.38 -8.97
C ALA A 430 1.88 -10.90 -9.32
N ILE A 431 1.00 -10.17 -8.64
CA ILE A 431 0.84 -8.72 -8.80
C ILE A 431 0.81 -7.98 -7.46
N ALA A 432 1.02 -6.67 -7.54
CA ALA A 432 0.81 -5.72 -6.46
C ALA A 432 -0.22 -4.66 -6.87
N ALA A 433 -1.05 -4.24 -5.91
CA ALA A 433 -2.01 -3.16 -6.09
C ALA A 433 -2.27 -2.45 -4.75
N SER A 434 -2.92 -1.29 -4.77
CA SER A 434 -3.08 -0.53 -3.53
C SER A 434 -4.31 -0.90 -2.71
N ASP A 435 -5.43 -1.22 -3.38
CA ASP A 435 -6.77 -1.30 -2.81
C ASP A 435 -7.14 -0.01 -2.05
N THR A 436 -6.79 1.11 -2.66
CA THR A 436 -6.90 2.42 -2.03
C THR A 436 -8.34 2.94 -2.03
N HIS A 437 -8.81 3.29 -0.83
CA HIS A 437 -10.08 3.97 -0.58
C HIS A 437 -9.89 5.40 -0.07
N HIS A 438 -8.66 5.75 0.31
CA HIS A 438 -8.36 6.99 1.00
C HIS A 438 -7.42 7.88 0.17
N VAL A 439 -7.42 9.18 0.48
CA VAL A 439 -6.43 10.13 -0.03
C VAL A 439 -5.08 9.94 0.67
N SER A 440 -5.09 9.73 1.99
CA SER A 440 -3.86 9.80 2.79
C SER A 440 -3.44 8.49 3.47
N GLN A 441 -4.38 7.72 4.03
CA GLN A 441 -4.07 6.55 4.85
C GLN A 441 -3.46 5.41 4.03
N PHE A 442 -4.21 4.92 3.04
CA PHE A 442 -3.75 3.90 2.09
C PHE A 442 -3.37 4.61 0.79
N ILE A 443 -2.08 4.93 0.67
CA ILE A 443 -1.55 5.72 -0.45
C ILE A 443 -1.77 4.95 -1.75
N LEU A 444 -2.32 5.65 -2.75
CA LEU A 444 -2.58 5.07 -4.06
C LEU A 444 -1.27 4.57 -4.70
N GLY A 445 -1.29 3.38 -5.26
CA GLY A 445 -0.12 2.76 -5.87
C GLY A 445 1.05 2.53 -4.91
N GLN A 446 0.89 2.58 -3.58
CA GLN A 446 2.01 2.34 -2.66
C GLN A 446 2.62 0.96 -2.89
N ALA A 447 1.75 -0.04 -3.07
CA ALA A 447 2.06 -1.25 -3.81
C ALA A 447 1.51 -1.12 -5.25
N ARG A 448 2.32 -1.49 -6.25
CA ARG A 448 1.97 -1.39 -7.67
C ARG A 448 2.66 -2.48 -8.49
N THR A 449 2.09 -2.77 -9.65
CA THR A 449 2.65 -3.72 -10.61
C THR A 449 3.36 -2.97 -11.74
N TYR A 450 4.55 -3.42 -12.13
CA TYR A 450 5.20 -2.96 -13.34
C TYR A 450 4.99 -3.97 -14.46
N ALA A 451 4.29 -3.58 -15.52
CA ALA A 451 4.05 -4.42 -16.67
C ALA A 451 5.03 -4.07 -17.80
N ALA A 452 5.64 -5.07 -18.43
CA ALA A 452 6.47 -4.84 -19.61
C ALA A 452 5.64 -4.25 -20.75
N SER A 453 6.10 -3.14 -21.33
CA SER A 453 5.42 -2.44 -22.42
C SER A 453 6.40 -1.57 -23.20
N ARG A 454 6.08 -1.32 -24.47
CA ARG A 454 6.82 -0.37 -25.32
C ARG A 454 6.36 1.08 -25.14
N ALA A 455 5.33 1.32 -24.33
CA ALA A 455 4.78 2.65 -24.11
C ALA A 455 5.84 3.60 -23.53
N ASN A 456 5.81 4.84 -24.03
CA ASN A 456 6.65 5.95 -23.57
C ASN A 456 5.85 7.23 -23.29
N ASP A 457 4.52 7.18 -23.48
CA ASP A 457 3.57 8.24 -23.20
C ASP A 457 2.49 7.65 -22.28
N PRO A 458 2.44 8.04 -21.00
CA PRO A 458 1.50 7.45 -20.05
C PRO A 458 0.03 7.75 -20.40
N ALA A 459 -0.25 8.73 -21.26
CA ALA A 459 -1.61 9.03 -21.71
C ALA A 459 -2.09 8.14 -22.88
N LYS A 460 -1.21 7.30 -23.45
CA LYS A 460 -1.48 6.50 -24.66
C LYS A 460 -0.94 5.07 -24.53
N ILE A 461 -1.27 4.42 -23.43
CA ILE A 461 -0.86 3.03 -23.19
C ILE A 461 -1.84 2.11 -23.90
N GLU A 462 -1.30 1.22 -24.74
CA GLU A 462 -2.09 0.17 -25.40
C GLU A 462 -2.47 -0.92 -24.39
N VAL A 463 -3.71 -0.90 -23.92
CA VAL A 463 -4.20 -1.79 -22.85
C VAL A 463 -4.07 -3.27 -23.21
N ASP A 464 -4.20 -3.62 -24.49
CA ASP A 464 -4.01 -5.00 -24.97
C ASP A 464 -2.58 -5.50 -24.80
N GLU A 465 -1.57 -4.62 -24.94
CA GLU A 465 -0.16 -4.97 -24.68
C GLU A 465 0.03 -5.29 -23.20
N ILE A 466 -0.56 -4.48 -22.32
CA ILE A 466 -0.50 -4.69 -20.87
C ILE A 466 -1.18 -6.01 -20.51
N CYS A 467 -2.36 -6.29 -21.06
CA CYS A 467 -3.04 -7.58 -20.85
C CYS A 467 -2.20 -8.77 -21.36
N ALA A 468 -1.50 -8.62 -22.49
CA ALA A 468 -0.58 -9.64 -22.98
C ALA A 468 0.60 -9.87 -22.02
N SER A 469 1.13 -8.82 -21.40
CA SER A 469 2.17 -8.94 -20.37
C SER A 469 1.67 -9.59 -19.09
N TYR A 470 0.42 -9.33 -18.67
CA TYR A 470 -0.20 -10.04 -17.54
C TYR A 470 -0.29 -11.54 -17.80
N ARG A 471 -0.85 -11.95 -18.94
CA ARG A 471 -0.98 -13.37 -19.30
C ARG A 471 0.37 -14.08 -19.48
N ALA A 472 1.40 -13.35 -19.91
CA ALA A 472 2.75 -13.89 -20.07
C ALA A 472 3.58 -13.86 -18.79
N GLY A 473 3.08 -13.27 -17.70
CA GLY A 473 3.87 -13.09 -16.47
C GLY A 473 5.05 -12.14 -16.64
N ARG A 474 5.02 -11.22 -17.62
CA ARG A 474 6.02 -10.17 -17.81
C ARG A 474 5.76 -8.98 -16.88
N LEU A 475 5.68 -9.28 -15.59
CA LEU A 475 5.28 -8.36 -14.53
C LEU A 475 6.30 -8.37 -13.38
N LEU A 476 6.48 -7.22 -12.74
CA LEU A 476 7.23 -7.07 -11.49
C LEU A 476 6.30 -6.55 -10.40
N VAL A 477 6.45 -7.05 -9.18
CA VAL A 477 5.73 -6.60 -8.00
C VAL A 477 6.58 -5.57 -7.28
N SER A 478 6.02 -4.41 -6.95
CA SER A 478 6.73 -3.36 -6.22
C SER A 478 5.90 -2.83 -5.06
N MET A 479 6.57 -2.63 -3.93
CA MET A 479 6.18 -1.78 -2.82
C MET A 479 7.44 -1.10 -2.31
N GLY A 480 7.92 -0.10 -3.05
CA GLY A 480 9.10 0.70 -2.70
C GLY A 480 10.44 0.17 -3.23
N LEU A 481 10.49 -1.06 -3.74
CA LEU A 481 11.65 -1.62 -4.42
C LEU A 481 11.24 -2.21 -5.78
N LEU A 482 12.14 -2.15 -6.75
CA LEU A 482 11.98 -2.77 -8.06
C LEU A 482 13.08 -3.82 -8.26
N ALA A 483 12.70 -5.10 -8.25
CA ALA A 483 13.62 -6.21 -8.52
C ALA A 483 13.45 -6.68 -9.96
N GLN A 484 14.57 -6.82 -10.67
CA GLN A 484 14.65 -7.36 -12.02
C GLN A 484 15.58 -8.57 -12.03
N MET A 485 15.32 -9.53 -12.91
CA MET A 485 16.14 -10.74 -13.03
C MET A 485 16.31 -11.14 -14.48
N THR A 486 17.51 -11.62 -14.81
CA THR A 486 17.83 -12.27 -16.08
C THR A 486 18.53 -13.61 -15.87
N VAL A 487 18.36 -14.51 -16.84
CA VAL A 487 19.15 -15.75 -16.97
C VAL A 487 19.96 -15.69 -18.26
N ASP A 488 21.28 -15.92 -18.13
CA ASP A 488 22.29 -15.87 -19.19
C ASP A 488 22.23 -14.57 -20.02
N ASP A 489 21.80 -13.47 -19.40
CA ASP A 489 21.61 -12.16 -20.02
C ASP A 489 20.69 -12.18 -21.26
N ARG A 490 19.90 -13.27 -21.42
CA ARG A 490 19.03 -13.54 -22.58
C ARG A 490 17.56 -13.65 -22.21
N HIS A 491 17.25 -14.30 -21.09
CA HIS A 491 15.87 -14.60 -20.69
C HIS A 491 15.44 -13.69 -19.54
N GLY A 492 14.30 -13.03 -19.70
CA GLY A 492 13.69 -12.19 -18.69
C GLY A 492 12.46 -12.83 -18.05
N VAL A 493 11.85 -12.10 -17.11
CA VAL A 493 10.61 -12.51 -16.43
C VAL A 493 9.52 -12.87 -17.44
N GLY A 494 8.82 -13.99 -17.23
CA GLY A 494 7.82 -14.53 -18.14
C GLY A 494 8.36 -15.44 -19.25
N ASP A 495 9.67 -15.44 -19.53
CA ASP A 495 10.26 -16.30 -20.56
C ASP A 495 10.44 -17.75 -20.10
N LEU A 496 10.46 -18.67 -21.07
CA LEU A 496 11.03 -20.01 -20.91
C LEU A 496 12.50 -19.98 -21.35
N ALA A 497 13.41 -20.18 -20.40
CA ALA A 497 14.84 -20.27 -20.60
C ALA A 497 15.21 -21.67 -21.09
N THR A 498 15.50 -21.77 -22.39
CA THR A 498 15.93 -22.98 -23.10
C THR A 498 17.39 -22.86 -23.54
N GLU A 499 17.95 -23.93 -24.15
CA GLU A 499 19.33 -23.93 -24.68
C GLU A 499 20.40 -23.60 -23.62
N LEU A 500 20.09 -23.92 -22.35
CA LEU A 500 20.93 -23.61 -21.21
C LEU A 500 22.17 -24.51 -21.15
N GLY A 501 23.28 -23.91 -20.72
CA GLY A 501 24.52 -24.64 -20.43
C GLY A 501 24.42 -25.54 -19.20
N ARG A 502 25.54 -26.18 -18.83
CA ARG A 502 25.63 -26.91 -17.54
C ARG A 502 25.52 -25.99 -16.33
N GLU A 503 25.93 -24.75 -16.50
CA GLU A 503 25.77 -23.67 -15.55
C GLU A 503 24.99 -22.54 -16.21
N MET A 504 24.19 -21.85 -15.41
CA MET A 504 23.41 -20.68 -15.78
C MET A 504 23.84 -19.49 -14.92
N ARG A 505 23.96 -18.32 -15.53
CA ARG A 505 24.19 -17.04 -14.87
C ARG A 505 22.85 -16.41 -14.54
N VAL A 506 22.56 -16.24 -13.25
CA VAL A 506 21.39 -15.51 -12.78
C VAL A 506 21.85 -14.16 -12.26
N THR A 507 21.38 -13.07 -12.89
CA THR A 507 21.66 -11.70 -12.46
C THR A 507 20.39 -11.07 -11.93
N ILE A 508 20.45 -10.50 -10.73
CA ILE A 508 19.35 -9.77 -10.10
C ILE A 508 19.79 -8.35 -9.82
N GLU A 509 19.00 -7.39 -10.28
CA GLU A 509 19.17 -5.97 -10.01
C GLU A 509 18.02 -5.48 -9.13
N VAL A 510 18.35 -4.76 -8.06
CA VAL A 510 17.37 -4.19 -7.13
C VAL A 510 17.54 -2.68 -7.12
N LEU A 511 16.49 -1.98 -7.52
CA LEU A 511 16.41 -0.53 -7.50
C LEU A 511 15.43 -0.05 -6.43
N GLY A 512 15.62 1.18 -5.95
CA GLY A 512 14.69 1.90 -5.10
C GLY A 512 15.17 3.34 -4.91
N PRO A 513 14.31 4.30 -4.54
CA PRO A 513 14.72 5.70 -4.41
C PRO A 513 15.71 5.88 -3.26
N SER A 514 16.41 7.00 -3.20
CA SER A 514 17.48 7.24 -2.22
C SER A 514 17.01 7.17 -0.76
N TRP A 515 15.70 7.30 -0.51
CA TRP A 515 15.06 7.32 0.80
C TRP A 515 14.46 5.97 1.23
N ILE A 516 14.61 4.92 0.42
CA ILE A 516 14.26 3.52 0.76
C ILE A 516 15.55 2.69 0.84
N ASP A 517 15.64 1.76 1.79
CA ASP A 517 16.73 0.78 1.81
C ASP A 517 16.22 -0.63 1.50
N ALA A 518 17.10 -1.48 0.98
CA ALA A 518 16.92 -2.92 0.93
C ALA A 518 17.92 -3.58 1.89
N ASP A 519 17.49 -4.62 2.60
CA ASP A 519 18.35 -5.35 3.54
C ASP A 519 18.60 -6.81 3.12
N ARG A 520 17.88 -7.29 2.10
CA ARG A 520 17.99 -8.67 1.64
C ARG A 520 17.53 -8.87 0.19
N VAL A 521 18.22 -9.76 -0.53
CA VAL A 521 17.80 -10.35 -1.81
C VAL A 521 17.81 -11.86 -1.69
N GLU A 522 16.73 -12.51 -2.10
CA GLU A 522 16.55 -13.96 -2.07
C GLU A 522 16.15 -14.47 -3.45
N LEU A 523 16.65 -15.65 -3.82
CA LEU A 523 16.27 -16.35 -5.04
C LEU A 523 15.67 -17.71 -4.70
N PHE A 524 14.52 -17.98 -5.30
CA PHE A 524 13.73 -19.18 -5.10
C PHE A 524 13.67 -20.00 -6.38
N ALA A 525 13.74 -21.33 -6.25
CA ALA A 525 13.43 -22.28 -7.30
C ALA A 525 12.27 -23.16 -6.82
N ASN A 526 11.14 -23.17 -7.54
CA ASN A 526 9.92 -23.87 -7.10
C ASN A 526 9.45 -23.50 -5.68
N GLY A 527 9.70 -22.26 -5.27
CA GLY A 527 9.40 -21.74 -3.92
C GLY A 527 10.38 -22.18 -2.82
N ILE A 528 11.45 -22.89 -3.17
CA ILE A 528 12.54 -23.25 -2.25
C ILE A 528 13.63 -22.19 -2.38
N LYS A 529 14.02 -21.56 -1.28
CA LYS A 529 15.13 -20.58 -1.29
C LYS A 529 16.45 -21.29 -1.60
N ILE A 530 17.10 -20.90 -2.69
CA ILE A 530 18.37 -21.50 -3.15
C ILE A 530 19.57 -20.57 -2.98
N ARG A 531 19.34 -19.25 -2.90
CA ARG A 531 20.36 -18.24 -2.62
C ARG A 531 19.76 -17.09 -1.81
N GLU A 532 20.63 -16.42 -1.08
CA GLU A 532 20.32 -15.25 -0.27
C GLU A 532 21.57 -14.37 -0.19
N GLN A 533 21.36 -13.06 -0.16
CA GLN A 533 22.39 -12.09 0.17
C GLN A 533 21.80 -10.99 1.05
N SER A 534 22.42 -10.76 2.21
CA SER A 534 22.13 -9.60 3.04
C SER A 534 22.75 -8.34 2.42
N LEU A 535 22.04 -7.23 2.54
CA LEU A 535 22.45 -5.92 2.04
C LEU A 535 22.61 -4.95 3.21
N ALA A 536 23.57 -4.04 3.09
CA ALA A 536 23.68 -2.91 4.00
C ALA A 536 22.94 -1.69 3.41
N PRO A 537 22.25 -0.89 4.24
CA PRO A 537 21.73 0.41 3.85
C PRO A 537 22.82 1.25 3.18
N ASN A 538 22.48 1.91 2.07
CA ASN A 538 23.46 2.68 1.31
C ASN A 538 22.92 3.97 0.68
N GLY A 539 21.61 4.23 0.73
CA GLY A 539 20.98 5.44 0.19
C GLY A 539 21.13 5.63 -1.33
N ARG A 540 21.66 4.65 -2.07
CA ARG A 540 21.86 4.70 -3.53
C ARG A 540 20.61 4.22 -4.25
N VAL A 541 20.41 4.61 -5.51
CA VAL A 541 19.29 4.09 -6.31
C VAL A 541 19.42 2.58 -6.56
N GLU A 542 20.56 2.13 -7.08
CA GLU A 542 20.89 0.70 -7.18
C GLU A 542 21.21 0.18 -5.78
N LYS A 543 20.29 -0.59 -5.20
CA LYS A 543 20.43 -1.20 -3.88
C LYS A 543 21.38 -2.39 -3.92
N ALA A 544 21.28 -3.18 -5.00
CA ALA A 544 22.15 -4.31 -5.24
C ALA A 544 22.14 -4.71 -6.72
N ARG A 545 23.28 -5.25 -7.18
CA ARG A 545 23.40 -6.07 -8.38
C ARG A 545 24.11 -7.35 -7.97
N VAL A 546 23.37 -8.46 -8.00
CA VAL A 546 23.85 -9.77 -7.54
C VAL A 546 23.90 -10.72 -8.72
N THR A 547 25.03 -11.41 -8.89
CA THR A 547 25.18 -12.45 -9.91
C THR A 547 25.57 -13.76 -9.27
N TRP A 548 24.81 -14.81 -9.56
CA TRP A 548 25.10 -16.17 -9.13
C TRP A 548 25.26 -17.09 -10.33
N MET A 549 26.35 -17.87 -10.33
CA MET A 549 26.50 -19.03 -11.20
C MET A 549 25.83 -20.23 -10.51
N LEU A 550 24.85 -20.82 -11.18
CA LEU A 550 24.06 -21.94 -10.66
C LEU A 550 24.17 -23.12 -11.62
N PRO A 551 24.24 -24.37 -11.14
CA PRO A 551 24.09 -25.52 -12.03
C PRO A 551 22.69 -25.51 -12.63
N ARG A 552 22.56 -25.91 -13.90
CA ARG A 552 21.25 -26.15 -14.49
C ARG A 552 20.52 -27.23 -13.68
N PRO A 553 19.27 -26.99 -13.23
CA PRO A 553 18.44 -27.98 -12.55
C PRO A 553 18.27 -29.24 -13.39
N LYS A 554 17.95 -30.39 -12.77
CA LYS A 554 17.75 -31.67 -13.49
C LYS A 554 16.34 -31.84 -14.08
N HIS A 555 15.43 -30.96 -13.68
CA HIS A 555 14.02 -30.91 -14.03
C HIS A 555 13.60 -29.45 -14.01
N ASP A 556 12.46 -29.15 -14.59
CA ASP A 556 12.03 -27.77 -14.75
C ASP A 556 11.71 -27.11 -13.40
N VAL A 557 12.15 -25.86 -13.27
CA VAL A 557 11.89 -25.04 -12.09
C VAL A 557 11.49 -23.64 -12.51
N HIS A 558 10.66 -22.99 -11.72
CA HIS A 558 10.42 -21.56 -11.87
C HIS A 558 11.35 -20.80 -10.92
N LEU A 559 12.07 -19.80 -11.44
CA LEU A 559 12.95 -18.92 -10.66
C LEU A 559 12.25 -17.61 -10.33
N VAL A 560 12.30 -17.20 -9.07
CA VAL A 560 11.76 -15.92 -8.59
C VAL A 560 12.76 -15.23 -7.67
N ALA A 561 13.00 -13.95 -7.91
CA ALA A 561 13.79 -13.09 -7.03
C ALA A 561 12.86 -12.23 -6.16
N ILE A 562 13.19 -12.10 -4.87
CA ILE A 562 12.49 -11.24 -3.92
C ILE A 562 13.52 -10.42 -3.16
N ALA A 563 13.41 -9.10 -3.24
CA ALA A 563 14.14 -8.15 -2.43
C ALA A 563 13.22 -7.54 -1.38
N THR A 564 13.74 -7.35 -0.16
CA THR A 564 12.97 -6.73 0.92
C THR A 564 13.83 -5.75 1.70
N GLY A 565 13.17 -4.85 2.43
CA GLY A 565 13.82 -3.86 3.28
C GLY A 565 12.89 -3.35 4.38
N PRO A 566 13.41 -2.52 5.29
CA PRO A 566 12.60 -1.90 6.34
C PRO A 566 11.48 -1.04 5.72
N GLY A 567 10.27 -1.14 6.28
CA GLY A 567 9.14 -0.32 5.85
C GLY A 567 9.33 1.15 6.16
N VAL A 568 8.73 2.01 5.33
CA VAL A 568 8.83 3.46 5.50
C VAL A 568 7.90 3.92 6.61
N GLN A 569 8.45 4.66 7.58
CA GLN A 569 7.72 5.25 8.70
C GLN A 569 7.58 6.78 8.57
N ALA A 570 8.27 7.38 7.61
CA ALA A 570 8.25 8.81 7.41
C ALA A 570 6.86 9.28 6.94
N PRO A 571 6.37 10.45 7.40
CA PRO A 571 4.98 10.87 7.21
C PRO A 571 4.58 11.01 5.75
N TYR A 572 5.54 11.31 4.87
CA TYR A 572 5.32 11.51 3.44
C TYR A 572 5.05 10.21 2.67
N TRP A 573 5.32 9.03 3.23
CA TRP A 573 5.08 7.74 2.57
C TRP A 573 4.96 6.56 3.55
N GLU A 574 4.38 6.78 4.72
CA GLU A 574 4.26 5.74 5.76
C GLU A 574 3.47 4.52 5.24
N ILE A 575 3.93 3.32 5.58
CA ILE A 575 3.19 2.09 5.34
C ILE A 575 2.17 1.90 6.46
N ALA A 576 0.89 2.04 6.12
CA ALA A 576 -0.20 1.93 7.08
C ALA A 576 -0.43 0.47 7.53
N ARG A 577 -1.03 0.33 8.72
CA ARG A 577 -1.51 -0.96 9.23
C ARG A 577 -2.68 -1.45 8.36
N PRO A 578 -2.78 -2.77 8.09
CA PRO A 578 -3.83 -3.31 7.24
C PRO A 578 -5.22 -3.14 7.88
N TYR A 579 -6.26 -3.01 7.06
CA TYR A 579 -7.63 -2.91 7.57
C TYR A 579 -8.12 -4.22 8.21
N GLN A 580 -7.65 -5.39 7.75
CA GLN A 580 -7.89 -6.72 8.32
C GLN A 580 -6.60 -7.34 8.87
N ALA A 581 -6.20 -6.95 10.09
CA ALA A 581 -4.99 -7.46 10.72
C ALA A 581 -5.18 -8.85 11.35
N ALA A 582 -4.33 -9.81 10.98
CA ALA A 582 -4.29 -11.16 11.57
C ALA A 582 -3.36 -11.28 12.79
N SER A 583 -2.56 -10.24 13.09
CA SER A 583 -1.62 -10.19 14.20
C SER A 583 -1.60 -8.81 14.84
N LYS A 584 -1.26 -8.75 16.13
CA LYS A 584 -0.96 -7.52 16.87
C LYS A 584 0.45 -6.98 16.59
N ILE A 585 1.29 -7.76 15.92
CA ILE A 585 2.63 -7.36 15.51
C ILE A 585 2.55 -6.77 14.11
N PHE A 586 2.99 -5.53 13.99
CA PHE A 586 3.10 -4.84 12.71
C PHE A 586 4.55 -4.44 12.49
N ASN A 587 5.19 -5.08 11.52
CA ASN A 587 6.55 -4.77 11.08
C ASN A 587 6.50 -4.49 9.57
N PRO A 588 6.26 -3.25 9.14
CA PRO A 588 6.11 -2.94 7.73
C PRO A 588 7.41 -3.23 6.98
N ARG A 589 7.28 -3.64 5.72
CA ARG A 589 8.39 -4.00 4.84
C ARG A 589 8.16 -3.36 3.48
N VAL A 590 9.24 -2.86 2.87
CA VAL A 590 9.26 -2.64 1.42
C VAL A 590 9.61 -3.95 0.72
N VAL A 591 9.09 -4.12 -0.50
CA VAL A 591 9.23 -5.36 -1.28
C VAL A 591 9.44 -5.01 -2.75
N GLY A 592 10.29 -5.76 -3.43
CA GLY A 592 10.36 -5.80 -4.88
C GLY A 592 10.55 -7.25 -5.30
N SER A 593 9.75 -7.76 -6.23
CA SER A 593 9.91 -9.13 -6.69
C SER A 593 9.59 -9.32 -8.17
N THR A 594 10.09 -10.40 -8.73
CA THR A 594 9.84 -10.78 -10.11
C THR A 594 8.68 -11.76 -10.21
N ASN A 595 8.00 -11.77 -11.36
CA ASN A 595 7.35 -13.00 -11.81
C ASN A 595 8.39 -14.03 -12.27
N PRO A 596 7.99 -15.28 -12.57
CA PRO A 596 8.95 -16.33 -12.78
C PRO A 596 9.70 -16.21 -14.11
N ILE A 597 10.97 -16.59 -14.10
CA ILE A 597 11.66 -17.10 -15.29
C ILE A 597 11.52 -18.61 -15.25
N TRP A 598 10.90 -19.20 -16.27
CA TRP A 598 10.69 -20.65 -16.35
C TRP A 598 11.98 -21.29 -16.87
N ILE A 599 12.53 -22.27 -16.17
CA ILE A 599 13.78 -22.94 -16.55
C ILE A 599 13.46 -24.31 -17.13
N ASP A 600 13.89 -24.54 -18.38
CA ASP A 600 13.91 -25.86 -19.02
C ASP A 600 15.13 -26.65 -18.49
N GLY A 601 14.91 -27.29 -17.35
CA GLY A 601 15.94 -27.99 -16.59
C GLY A 601 16.25 -29.36 -17.18
N ASP A 602 15.26 -30.05 -17.76
CA ASP A 602 15.50 -31.34 -18.41
C ASP A 602 15.91 -31.22 -19.89
N GLY A 603 15.67 -30.06 -20.52
CA GLY A 603 16.11 -29.74 -21.88
C GLY A 603 15.12 -30.21 -22.97
N ASP A 604 13.84 -30.39 -22.64
CA ASP A 604 12.82 -30.87 -23.58
C ASP A 604 12.12 -29.74 -24.38
N GLY A 605 12.48 -28.48 -24.11
CA GLY A 605 11.95 -27.30 -24.77
C GLY A 605 10.57 -26.85 -24.27
N ARG A 606 10.08 -27.40 -23.16
CA ARG A 606 8.80 -27.07 -22.53
C ARG A 606 9.00 -26.86 -21.03
N PHE A 607 7.94 -26.42 -20.35
CA PHE A 607 7.94 -26.34 -18.89
C PHE A 607 6.95 -27.34 -18.30
N THR A 608 7.45 -28.20 -17.43
CA THR A 608 6.72 -29.20 -16.66
C THR A 608 6.65 -28.79 -15.18
N ALA A 609 5.44 -28.53 -14.67
CA ALA A 609 5.27 -28.17 -13.26
C ALA A 609 5.57 -29.34 -12.31
N ALA A 610 5.91 -29.02 -11.05
CA ALA A 610 6.24 -30.01 -10.04
C ALA A 610 5.18 -31.12 -9.88
N ARG A 611 3.88 -30.76 -9.94
CA ARG A 611 2.77 -31.74 -9.88
C ARG A 611 2.73 -32.69 -11.07
N ALA A 612 3.12 -32.24 -12.26
CA ALA A 612 3.15 -33.07 -13.45
C ALA A 612 4.28 -34.11 -13.39
N TYR A 613 5.48 -33.72 -12.96
CA TYR A 613 6.56 -34.67 -12.66
C TYR A 613 6.13 -35.67 -11.59
N ALA A 614 5.57 -35.19 -10.49
CA ALA A 614 5.08 -36.04 -9.41
C ALA A 614 4.07 -37.08 -9.89
N ALA A 615 3.08 -36.67 -10.70
CA ALA A 615 2.08 -37.59 -11.26
C ALA A 615 2.70 -38.66 -12.16
N ALA A 616 3.70 -38.30 -12.98
CA ALA A 616 4.42 -39.26 -13.81
C ALA A 616 5.20 -40.28 -12.95
N LEU A 617 5.88 -39.82 -11.91
CA LEU A 617 6.65 -40.68 -11.00
C LEU A 617 5.74 -41.62 -10.19
N VAL A 618 4.62 -41.12 -9.67
CA VAL A 618 3.63 -41.92 -8.94
C VAL A 618 3.03 -43.00 -9.84
N ARG A 619 2.66 -42.66 -11.07
CA ARG A 619 2.18 -43.66 -12.06
C ARG A 619 3.23 -44.71 -12.35
N ARG A 620 4.50 -44.31 -12.57
CA ARG A 620 5.60 -45.24 -12.86
C ARG A 620 5.85 -46.21 -11.72
N ALA A 621 5.81 -45.72 -10.49
CA ALA A 621 6.06 -46.54 -9.30
C ALA A 621 4.94 -47.56 -9.03
N GLY A 622 3.75 -47.42 -9.61
CA GLY A 622 2.68 -48.42 -9.52
C GLY A 622 2.26 -48.81 -8.08
N GLY A 623 2.36 -47.86 -7.13
CA GLY A 623 2.09 -48.12 -5.70
C GLY A 623 3.30 -48.62 -4.89
N ASN A 624 4.46 -48.86 -5.52
CA ASN A 624 5.68 -49.24 -4.82
C ASN A 624 6.37 -48.02 -4.18
N ALA A 625 6.20 -47.87 -2.86
CA ALA A 625 6.77 -46.76 -2.11
C ALA A 625 8.31 -46.68 -2.18
N ALA A 626 9.01 -47.82 -2.22
CA ALA A 626 10.47 -47.85 -2.31
C ALA A 626 10.96 -47.39 -3.69
N GLU A 627 10.22 -47.74 -4.76
CA GLU A 627 10.51 -47.26 -6.10
C GLU A 627 10.25 -45.77 -6.23
N LEU A 628 9.10 -45.28 -5.73
CA LEU A 628 8.78 -43.85 -5.74
C LEU A 628 9.85 -43.03 -5.01
N LYS A 629 10.29 -43.49 -3.83
CA LYS A 629 11.37 -42.85 -3.06
C LYS A 629 12.67 -42.77 -3.86
N ARG A 630 13.07 -43.85 -4.54
CA ARG A 630 14.28 -43.84 -5.40
C ARG A 630 14.13 -42.87 -6.57
N ALA A 631 12.95 -42.83 -7.21
CA ALA A 631 12.69 -41.97 -8.35
C ALA A 631 12.68 -40.47 -7.97
N LEU A 632 12.17 -40.14 -6.79
CA LEU A 632 12.14 -38.77 -6.26
C LEU A 632 13.52 -38.20 -5.91
N ALA A 633 14.56 -39.02 -5.74
CA ALA A 633 15.91 -38.56 -5.39
C ALA A 633 16.54 -37.62 -6.45
N GLY A 634 16.02 -37.62 -7.68
CA GLY A 634 16.43 -36.72 -8.76
C GLY A 634 15.74 -35.35 -8.76
N PHE A 635 14.75 -35.13 -7.90
CA PHE A 635 13.86 -33.98 -7.93
C PHE A 635 13.92 -33.17 -6.63
N ASP A 636 13.36 -31.96 -6.65
CA ASP A 636 13.30 -31.09 -5.48
C ASP A 636 12.15 -31.45 -4.51
N ALA A 637 12.09 -30.72 -3.39
CA ALA A 637 11.06 -30.93 -2.39
C ALA A 637 9.64 -30.59 -2.90
N ALA A 638 9.48 -29.70 -3.88
CA ALA A 638 8.17 -29.36 -4.42
C ALA A 638 7.56 -30.56 -5.16
N VAL A 639 8.36 -31.27 -5.97
CA VAL A 639 7.91 -32.53 -6.62
C VAL A 639 7.59 -33.59 -5.58
N ALA A 640 8.41 -33.74 -4.54
CA ALA A 640 8.16 -34.70 -3.47
C ALA A 640 6.86 -34.41 -2.69
N ILE A 641 6.57 -33.13 -2.40
CA ILE A 641 5.31 -32.71 -1.74
C ILE A 641 4.10 -33.06 -2.61
N GLN A 642 4.17 -32.80 -3.93
CA GLN A 642 3.10 -33.14 -4.85
C GLN A 642 2.91 -34.66 -4.96
N ALA A 643 4.01 -35.43 -4.99
CA ALA A 643 3.93 -36.89 -5.04
C ALA A 643 3.29 -37.45 -3.77
N ALA A 644 3.66 -36.93 -2.61
CA ALA A 644 3.03 -37.27 -1.34
C ALA A 644 1.52 -37.00 -1.39
N ALA A 645 1.10 -35.82 -1.86
CA ALA A 645 -0.30 -35.46 -1.99
C ALA A 645 -1.09 -36.41 -2.90
N LEU A 646 -0.52 -36.80 -4.05
CA LEU A 646 -1.16 -37.72 -5.00
C LEU A 646 -1.28 -39.16 -4.49
N THR A 647 -0.49 -39.55 -3.48
CA THR A 647 -0.53 -40.89 -2.87
C THR A 647 -1.36 -40.94 -1.58
N ARG A 648 -1.89 -39.82 -1.09
CA ARG A 648 -2.77 -39.81 0.09
C ARG A 648 -4.09 -40.51 -0.25
N PRO A 649 -4.62 -41.36 0.66
CA PRO A 649 -6.00 -41.80 0.57
C PRO A 649 -6.91 -40.57 0.53
N ARG A 650 -7.86 -40.54 -0.41
CA ARG A 650 -8.86 -39.47 -0.50
C ARG A 650 -9.94 -39.63 0.57
#